data_AF-A0ABD5MT55-F1
#
_entry.id   AF-A0ABD5MT55-F1
#
_cell.length_a   1.000
_cell.length_b   1.000
_cell.length_c   1.000
_cell.angle_alpha   90.00
_cell.angle_beta   90.00
_cell.angle_gamma   90.00
#
_symmetry.space_group_name_H-M   'P 1'
#
loop_
_entity.id
_entity.type
_entity.pdbx_description
1 polymer ?
#
loop_
_entity_poly.entity_id
_entity_poly.type
_entity_poly.pdbx_seq_one_letter_code
_entity_poly.pdbx_strand_id
1 'polypeptide(L)'
;MSFFLGKQQGTGTSVELPVDALHRHLMALGASGSGKTVLCKCIIEEAIRHNIPVVIVDPQGDISSLALKGDPETMESHGIPLTMQEEYFEKARIAIFTPASSKGIPISVNPLSFPSEDTPHEEAILAIDLTATSLSSFLGYDLDSDAGKGAKVYLFTILEHLWRKGETIKDMAHMAEIVLNPPSEIETLLQSFVTKREPQEIARKLRFLTVGTPSLMFQKGVKIDMDMFMDKTDGKVPLNIIYMNTLSSTNDKQFFLATLLRELYCWMLKNPSEDIQLLFYVDEIAPYIPPYPRNPPPKEAYALLFKQARKYGVGLLAATQNITDIDYKALSQVNTWCLGRMMTRQDIGRVKQIIQSIDPTHAENVLQKLPKLRTGEFLMLSPDVYDDVMNFQVRWLVTDHLTMNEQDITGSILPETNQFFLKFQTLQEQKEKKPKPVLLPVLEKSLGERIKLLLNSVRRSVSVEYVAENLNVLAKDTEKVLNSLVRSKIVKKSKVRGTEEYLYWLSKFGFEPSKNVLGEVLAIPIRITQVEAFKRVKSCLEGGLFIKNEEVYEVNFSHMSIWKVSATRKAMRLFFFKKEEVDTYYLSATTGAMISLEKGVMLFHKLMTKSAGKLKDLDDDDDIAFIPRLPKEIPRIPKIKIGKDEIYSKLRLTFGVTPVFSEIVLLPIWTIKIRHKKKKKKRSIIIDAATGRRIVGHFKPERKSTRKQ
;
A
#
# COMPACT_ATOMS: atom_id res chain seq x y z
N MET A 1 -22.81 -4.18 -1.95
CA MET A 1 -22.68 -4.21 -3.42
C MET A 1 -21.61 -5.23 -3.78
N SER A 2 -21.84 -6.03 -4.81
CA SER A 2 -20.95 -7.12 -5.20
C SER A 2 -20.89 -7.25 -6.72
N PHE A 3 -19.71 -7.59 -7.23
CA PHE A 3 -19.45 -7.78 -8.66
C PHE A 3 -19.72 -9.24 -9.03
N PHE A 4 -20.57 -9.46 -10.01
CA PHE A 4 -20.80 -10.80 -10.54
C PHE A 4 -19.65 -11.21 -11.47
N LEU A 5 -18.80 -12.12 -11.00
CA LEU A 5 -17.61 -12.55 -11.74
C LEU A 5 -17.86 -13.77 -12.63
N GLY A 6 -18.89 -14.56 -12.36
CA GLY A 6 -19.21 -15.77 -13.11
C GLY A 6 -19.78 -16.88 -12.23
N LYS A 7 -19.55 -18.14 -12.61
CA LYS A 7 -20.17 -19.30 -11.94
C LYS A 7 -19.12 -20.26 -11.40
N GLN A 8 -19.38 -20.78 -10.21
CA GLN A 8 -18.54 -21.76 -9.55
C GLN A 8 -18.55 -23.08 -10.34
N GLN A 9 -17.37 -23.66 -10.51
CA GLN A 9 -17.21 -24.94 -11.20
C GLN A 9 -17.86 -26.08 -10.40
N GLY A 10 -18.64 -26.92 -11.07
CA GLY A 10 -19.35 -28.07 -10.50
C GLY A 10 -20.73 -27.77 -9.91
N THR A 11 -20.92 -26.63 -9.22
CA THR A 11 -22.21 -26.26 -8.62
C THR A 11 -23.04 -25.31 -9.48
N GLY A 12 -22.40 -24.51 -10.34
CA GLY A 12 -23.06 -23.50 -11.17
C GLY A 12 -23.57 -22.28 -10.39
N THR A 13 -23.27 -22.19 -9.10
CA THR A 13 -23.64 -21.06 -8.23
C THR A 13 -22.90 -19.79 -8.63
N SER A 14 -23.54 -18.63 -8.50
CA SER A 14 -22.92 -17.35 -8.79
C SER A 14 -21.74 -17.08 -7.85
N VAL A 15 -20.64 -16.56 -8.42
CA VAL A 15 -19.47 -16.10 -7.67
C VAL A 15 -19.44 -14.58 -7.72
N GLU A 16 -19.50 -13.98 -6.54
CA GLU A 16 -19.68 -12.55 -6.36
C GLU A 16 -18.55 -11.96 -5.52
N LEU A 17 -17.88 -10.92 -6.00
CA LEU A 17 -16.83 -10.25 -5.24
C LEU A 17 -17.38 -8.95 -4.62
N PRO A 18 -17.47 -8.82 -3.28
CA PRO A 18 -17.86 -7.56 -2.65
C PRO A 18 -16.92 -6.43 -3.08
N VAL A 19 -17.48 -5.25 -3.35
CA VAL A 19 -16.70 -4.06 -3.75
C VAL A 19 -15.61 -3.75 -2.73
N ASP A 20 -15.87 -3.96 -1.45
CA ASP A 20 -14.94 -3.71 -0.35
C ASP A 20 -13.64 -4.52 -0.45
N ALA A 21 -13.66 -5.67 -1.14
CA ALA A 21 -12.46 -6.47 -1.38
C ALA A 21 -11.42 -5.70 -2.20
N LEU A 22 -11.88 -4.83 -3.10
CA LEU A 22 -11.02 -4.05 -4.01
C LEU A 22 -10.24 -2.95 -3.27
N HIS A 23 -10.60 -2.61 -2.03
CA HIS A 23 -9.80 -1.70 -1.19
C HIS A 23 -8.41 -2.25 -0.93
N ARG A 24 -8.24 -3.57 -0.94
CA ARG A 24 -6.95 -4.23 -0.76
C ARG A 24 -6.38 -4.79 -2.05
N HIS A 25 -6.77 -4.19 -3.18
CA HIS A 25 -6.25 -4.48 -4.50
C HIS A 25 -6.57 -5.90 -4.99
N LEU A 26 -6.56 -6.08 -6.31
CA LEU A 26 -6.76 -7.36 -6.96
C LEU A 26 -5.64 -7.59 -7.98
N MET A 27 -5.05 -8.79 -7.95
CA MET A 27 -4.05 -9.22 -8.92
C MET A 27 -4.51 -10.45 -9.70
N ALA A 28 -4.49 -10.38 -11.03
CA ALA A 28 -4.75 -11.48 -11.93
C ALA A 28 -3.45 -12.04 -12.52
N LEU A 29 -3.15 -13.31 -12.26
CA LEU A 29 -1.96 -14.00 -12.75
C LEU A 29 -2.34 -15.18 -13.64
N GLY A 30 -1.51 -15.51 -14.63
CA GLY A 30 -1.74 -16.67 -15.49
C GLY A 30 -0.94 -16.58 -16.79
N ALA A 31 -0.77 -17.71 -17.47
CA ALA A 31 -0.11 -17.76 -18.77
C ALA A 31 -0.87 -16.96 -19.84
N SER A 32 -0.24 -16.69 -20.98
CA SER A 32 -0.95 -16.15 -22.15
C SER A 32 -2.13 -17.05 -22.53
N GLY A 33 -3.26 -16.43 -22.91
CA GLY A 33 -4.50 -17.14 -23.23
C GLY A 33 -5.24 -17.78 -22.04
N SER A 34 -4.85 -17.52 -20.79
CA SER A 34 -5.58 -18.04 -19.61
C SER A 34 -6.90 -17.32 -19.33
N GLY A 35 -7.17 -16.18 -19.98
CA GLY A 35 -8.38 -15.37 -19.78
C GLY A 35 -8.23 -14.20 -18.80
N LYS A 36 -7.01 -13.79 -18.42
CA LYS A 36 -6.76 -12.67 -17.47
C LYS A 36 -7.45 -11.38 -17.90
N THR A 37 -7.31 -11.04 -19.17
CA THR A 37 -7.90 -9.85 -19.78
C THR A 37 -9.41 -9.88 -19.72
N VAL A 38 -10.03 -11.04 -19.99
CA VAL A 38 -11.48 -11.26 -19.84
C VAL A 38 -11.92 -11.05 -18.38
N LEU A 39 -11.19 -11.60 -17.41
CA LEU A 39 -11.47 -11.37 -15.99
C LEU A 39 -11.37 -9.88 -15.60
N CYS A 40 -10.32 -9.18 -16.02
CA CYS A 40 -10.16 -7.78 -15.68
C CYS A 40 -11.22 -6.90 -16.34
N LYS A 41 -11.55 -7.15 -17.61
CA LYS A 41 -12.67 -6.49 -18.29
C LYS A 41 -14.00 -6.75 -17.60
N CYS A 42 -14.28 -7.99 -17.19
CA CYS A 42 -15.47 -8.33 -16.42
C CYS A 42 -15.55 -7.48 -15.14
N ILE A 43 -14.45 -7.35 -14.38
CA ILE A 43 -14.40 -6.52 -13.16
C ILE A 43 -14.66 -5.04 -13.50
N ILE A 44 -14.14 -4.53 -14.61
CA ILE A 44 -14.32 -3.14 -15.05
C ILE A 44 -15.78 -2.89 -15.47
N GLU A 45 -16.39 -3.80 -16.23
CA GLU A 45 -17.80 -3.73 -16.59
C GLU A 45 -18.69 -3.69 -15.34
N GLU A 46 -18.41 -4.55 -14.35
CA GLU A 46 -19.12 -4.53 -13.06
C GLU A 46 -18.90 -3.22 -12.30
N ALA A 47 -17.69 -2.65 -12.33
CA ALA A 47 -17.38 -1.38 -11.68
C ALA A 47 -18.23 -0.24 -12.25
N ILE A 48 -18.34 -0.14 -13.58
CA ILE A 48 -19.17 0.86 -14.25
C ILE A 48 -20.65 0.66 -13.92
N ARG A 49 -21.15 -0.58 -13.93
CA ARG A 49 -22.54 -0.89 -13.53
C ARG A 49 -22.82 -0.50 -12.07
N HIS A 50 -21.80 -0.51 -11.22
CA HIS A 50 -21.87 -0.08 -9.82
C HIS A 50 -21.46 1.39 -9.57
N ASN A 51 -21.38 2.22 -10.62
CA ASN A 51 -21.05 3.65 -10.55
C ASN A 51 -19.64 3.98 -10.04
N ILE A 52 -18.71 3.04 -10.17
CA ILE A 52 -17.31 3.20 -9.76
C ILE A 52 -16.48 3.61 -10.98
N PRO A 53 -15.88 4.82 -10.97
CA PRO A 53 -14.98 5.27 -12.02
C PRO A 53 -13.75 4.38 -12.15
N VAL A 54 -13.24 4.30 -13.38
CA VAL A 54 -12.05 3.50 -13.68
C VAL A 54 -11.07 4.32 -14.52
N VAL A 55 -9.79 4.26 -14.17
CA VAL A 55 -8.67 4.72 -14.99
C VAL A 55 -7.82 3.50 -15.35
N ILE A 56 -7.53 3.35 -16.63
CA ILE A 56 -6.91 2.15 -17.21
C ILE A 56 -5.63 2.55 -17.92
N VAL A 57 -4.56 1.79 -17.71
CA VAL A 57 -3.34 1.84 -18.52
C VAL A 57 -3.34 0.62 -19.44
N ASP A 58 -3.44 0.87 -20.75
CA ASP A 58 -3.55 -0.16 -21.79
C ASP A 58 -2.27 -0.18 -22.65
N PRO A 59 -1.25 -0.98 -22.26
CA PRO A 59 0.00 -1.09 -22.99
C PRO A 59 -0.06 -1.95 -24.24
N GLN A 60 -1.13 -2.71 -24.46
CA GLN A 60 -1.24 -3.67 -25.57
C GLN A 60 -2.40 -3.35 -26.53
N GLY A 61 -3.40 -2.60 -26.09
CA GLY A 61 -4.59 -2.24 -26.88
C GLY A 61 -5.77 -3.20 -26.68
N ASP A 62 -5.62 -4.19 -25.81
CA ASP A 62 -6.65 -5.21 -25.56
C ASP A 62 -7.82 -4.68 -24.74
N ILE A 63 -7.57 -3.63 -23.95
CA ILE A 63 -8.56 -3.10 -23.00
C ILE A 63 -9.43 -2.04 -23.66
N SER A 64 -8.90 -1.34 -24.65
CA SER A 64 -9.60 -0.30 -25.42
C SER A 64 -10.89 -0.78 -26.07
N SER A 65 -11.02 -2.08 -26.38
CA SER A 65 -12.26 -2.67 -26.89
C SER A 65 -13.42 -2.72 -25.88
N LEU A 66 -13.20 -2.29 -24.63
CA LEU A 66 -14.30 -1.93 -23.71
C LEU A 66 -15.23 -0.83 -24.27
N ALA A 67 -14.77 -0.08 -25.28
CA ALA A 67 -15.57 0.90 -26.02
C ALA A 67 -16.53 0.27 -27.06
N LEU A 68 -16.32 -1.00 -27.40
CA LEU A 68 -17.05 -1.70 -28.45
C LEU A 68 -18.09 -2.65 -27.83
N LYS A 69 -19.30 -2.68 -28.41
CA LYS A 69 -20.36 -3.59 -27.99
C LYS A 69 -20.00 -5.02 -28.37
N GLY A 70 -20.14 -5.94 -27.42
CA GLY A 70 -20.05 -7.38 -27.70
C GLY A 70 -21.20 -7.85 -28.59
N ASP A 71 -20.96 -8.91 -29.33
CA ASP A 71 -21.94 -9.55 -30.20
C ASP A 71 -23.10 -10.20 -29.38
N PRO A 72 -24.37 -9.84 -29.64
CA PRO A 72 -25.51 -10.36 -28.88
C PRO A 72 -25.67 -11.88 -28.93
N GLU A 73 -25.42 -12.52 -30.07
CA GLU A 73 -25.55 -13.98 -30.20
C GLU A 73 -24.51 -14.70 -29.32
N THR A 74 -23.28 -14.21 -29.36
CA THR A 74 -22.19 -14.70 -28.50
C THR A 74 -22.54 -14.52 -27.03
N MET A 75 -23.02 -13.34 -26.63
CA MET A 75 -23.42 -13.06 -25.25
C MET A 75 -24.54 -14.01 -24.76
N GLU A 76 -25.58 -14.19 -25.58
CA GLU A 76 -26.71 -15.06 -25.26
C GLU A 76 -26.26 -16.53 -25.11
N SER A 77 -25.37 -17.01 -25.99
CA SER A 77 -24.79 -18.36 -25.89
C SER A 77 -24.01 -18.59 -24.59
N HIS A 78 -23.47 -17.52 -24.00
CA HIS A 78 -22.77 -17.53 -22.72
C HIS A 78 -23.68 -17.16 -21.53
N GLY A 79 -24.98 -16.97 -21.76
CA GLY A 79 -25.97 -16.67 -20.72
C GLY A 79 -25.87 -15.25 -20.17
N ILE A 80 -25.37 -14.31 -20.96
CA ILE A 80 -25.29 -12.88 -20.59
C ILE A 80 -26.45 -12.13 -21.24
N PRO A 81 -27.35 -11.52 -20.45
CA PRO A 81 -28.52 -10.85 -21.00
C PRO A 81 -28.15 -9.50 -21.65
N LEU A 82 -28.83 -9.16 -22.75
CA LEU A 82 -28.61 -7.89 -23.47
C LEU A 82 -28.80 -6.66 -22.57
N THR A 83 -29.77 -6.72 -21.65
CA THR A 83 -30.02 -5.67 -20.63
C THR A 83 -28.77 -5.27 -19.84
N MET A 84 -27.83 -6.18 -19.65
CA MET A 84 -26.58 -5.91 -18.93
C MET A 84 -25.60 -5.07 -19.77
N GLN A 85 -25.58 -5.28 -21.09
CA GLN A 85 -24.83 -4.45 -22.03
C GLN A 85 -25.46 -3.06 -22.12
N GLU A 86 -26.78 -2.99 -22.23
CA GLU A 86 -27.52 -1.72 -22.25
C GLU A 86 -27.22 -0.89 -21.00
N GLU A 87 -27.32 -1.49 -19.81
CA GLU A 87 -26.99 -0.83 -18.54
C GLU A 87 -25.55 -0.29 -18.51
N TYR A 88 -24.57 -1.09 -18.98
CA TYR A 88 -23.17 -0.69 -19.00
C TYR A 88 -22.95 0.53 -19.92
N PHE A 89 -23.42 0.49 -21.17
CA PHE A 89 -23.23 1.59 -22.12
C PHE A 89 -24.09 2.82 -21.80
N GLU A 90 -25.23 2.64 -21.13
CA GLU A 90 -26.04 3.75 -20.63
C GLU A 90 -25.33 4.49 -19.49
N LYS A 91 -24.66 3.78 -18.59
CA LYS A 91 -23.92 4.39 -17.47
C LYS A 91 -22.55 4.93 -17.88
N ALA A 92 -21.84 4.26 -18.78
CA ALA A 92 -20.45 4.59 -19.09
C ALA A 92 -20.28 5.89 -19.88
N ARG A 93 -19.29 6.70 -19.50
CA ARG A 93 -18.60 7.61 -20.43
C ARG A 93 -17.22 7.05 -20.72
N ILE A 94 -17.09 6.43 -21.87
CA ILE A 94 -15.86 5.76 -22.30
C ILE A 94 -15.00 6.75 -23.07
N ALA A 95 -13.80 7.01 -22.54
CA ALA A 95 -12.84 7.94 -23.08
C ALA A 95 -11.51 7.23 -23.34
N ILE A 96 -11.02 7.26 -24.57
CA ILE A 96 -9.70 6.71 -24.90
C ILE A 96 -8.73 7.87 -25.14
N PHE A 97 -7.78 8.02 -24.23
CA PHE A 97 -6.72 9.02 -24.29
C PHE A 97 -5.49 8.46 -24.99
N THR A 98 -4.93 9.27 -25.88
CA THR A 98 -3.74 8.90 -26.67
C THR A 98 -2.63 9.91 -26.44
N PRO A 99 -1.58 9.57 -25.67
CA PRO A 99 -0.41 10.43 -25.54
C PRO A 99 0.35 10.53 -26.87
N ALA A 100 0.94 11.69 -27.15
CA ALA A 100 1.66 11.98 -28.40
C ALA A 100 0.85 11.78 -29.72
N SER A 101 -0.44 11.51 -29.65
CA SER A 101 -1.28 11.20 -30.80
C SER A 101 -2.64 11.90 -30.70
N SER A 102 -3.33 12.04 -31.84
CA SER A 102 -4.69 12.59 -31.94
C SER A 102 -5.69 11.59 -32.52
N LYS A 103 -5.36 10.30 -32.43
CA LYS A 103 -6.25 9.21 -32.84
C LYS A 103 -7.39 9.00 -31.85
N GLY A 104 -7.15 9.26 -30.56
CA GLY A 104 -8.17 9.41 -29.54
C GLY A 104 -8.18 10.82 -28.97
N ILE A 105 -8.51 10.96 -27.69
CA ILE A 105 -8.44 12.23 -26.97
C ILE A 105 -6.95 12.52 -26.67
N PRO A 106 -6.36 13.56 -27.25
CA PRO A 106 -4.94 13.84 -27.03
C PRO A 106 -4.72 14.20 -25.55
N ILE A 107 -3.71 13.59 -24.92
CA ILE A 107 -3.32 13.88 -23.54
C ILE A 107 -1.83 14.23 -23.45
N SER A 108 -1.51 15.25 -22.67
CA SER A 108 -0.16 15.75 -22.49
C SER A 108 0.35 15.57 -21.06
N VAL A 109 1.64 15.27 -20.98
CA VAL A 109 2.46 15.32 -19.78
C VAL A 109 3.02 16.73 -19.66
N ASN A 110 2.20 17.71 -19.30
CA ASN A 110 2.77 19.01 -18.91
C ASN A 110 3.37 18.83 -17.50
N PRO A 111 4.69 19.00 -17.33
CA PRO A 111 5.43 18.04 -16.53
C PRO A 111 5.28 18.21 -15.01
N LEU A 112 4.80 19.34 -14.51
CA LEU A 112 5.04 19.69 -13.10
C LEU A 112 3.84 20.40 -12.47
N SER A 113 2.84 19.60 -12.10
CA SER A 113 1.87 20.01 -11.09
C SER A 113 2.54 19.86 -9.73
N PHE A 114 2.70 20.97 -9.02
CA PHE A 114 3.19 20.92 -7.66
C PHE A 114 2.12 20.38 -6.70
N PRO A 115 2.52 19.70 -5.61
CA PRO A 115 1.60 19.40 -4.51
C PRO A 115 0.92 20.68 -4.01
N SER A 116 -0.32 20.57 -3.56
CA SER A 116 -1.04 21.72 -3.00
C SER A 116 -0.41 22.16 -1.67
N GLU A 117 -0.58 23.43 -1.30
CA GLU A 117 -0.03 23.98 -0.05
C GLU A 117 -0.59 23.29 1.22
N ASP A 118 -1.76 22.66 1.14
CA ASP A 118 -2.38 21.89 2.21
C ASP A 118 -1.92 20.43 2.30
N THR A 119 -1.10 19.95 1.36
CA THR A 119 -0.49 18.62 1.42
C THR A 119 0.52 18.56 2.57
N PRO A 120 0.51 17.52 3.44
CA PRO A 120 1.51 17.35 4.48
C PRO A 120 2.93 17.44 3.93
N HIS A 121 3.82 18.17 4.62
CA HIS A 121 5.17 18.47 4.11
C HIS A 121 5.95 17.22 3.70
N GLU A 122 5.89 16.13 4.48
CA GLU A 122 6.56 14.87 4.13
C GLU A 122 6.03 14.25 2.82
N GLU A 123 4.72 14.30 2.59
CA GLU A 123 4.09 13.76 1.38
C GLU A 123 4.39 14.64 0.15
N ALA A 124 4.42 15.96 0.32
CA ALA A 124 4.81 16.89 -0.73
C ALA A 124 6.26 16.68 -1.16
N ILE A 125 7.18 16.51 -0.20
CA ILE A 125 8.59 16.20 -0.48
C ILE A 125 8.72 14.88 -1.24
N LEU A 126 7.98 13.84 -0.85
CA LEU A 126 7.97 12.56 -1.58
C LEU A 126 7.47 12.73 -3.03
N ALA A 127 6.40 13.49 -3.25
CA ALA A 127 5.89 13.76 -4.59
C ALA A 127 6.92 14.52 -5.46
N ILE A 128 7.64 15.47 -4.88
CA ILE A 128 8.71 16.22 -5.56
C ILE A 128 9.91 15.30 -5.87
N ASP A 129 10.27 14.40 -4.95
CA ASP A 129 11.35 13.43 -5.17
C ASP A 129 11.02 12.43 -6.30
N LEU A 130 9.79 11.91 -6.36
CA LEU A 130 9.32 11.07 -7.46
C LEU A 130 9.42 11.81 -8.81
N THR A 131 9.08 13.10 -8.79
CA THR A 131 9.13 13.97 -9.97
C THR A 131 10.56 14.16 -10.46
N ALA A 132 11.47 14.53 -9.55
CA ALA A 132 12.89 14.71 -9.88
C ALA A 132 13.50 13.40 -10.39
N THR A 133 13.20 12.28 -9.74
CA THR A 133 13.64 10.94 -10.13
C THR A 133 13.17 10.59 -11.55
N SER A 134 11.88 10.78 -11.83
CA SER A 134 11.28 10.50 -13.13
C SER A 134 11.90 11.36 -14.23
N LEU A 135 12.05 12.66 -13.98
CA LEU A 135 12.63 13.59 -14.95
C LEU A 135 14.12 13.30 -15.21
N SER A 136 14.93 13.08 -14.17
CA SER A 136 16.35 12.71 -14.35
C SER A 136 16.51 11.44 -15.17
N SER A 137 15.75 10.39 -14.85
CA SER A 137 15.77 9.14 -15.61
C SER A 137 15.33 9.36 -17.06
N PHE A 138 14.29 10.15 -17.30
CA PHE A 138 13.80 10.46 -18.63
C PHE A 138 14.78 11.27 -19.48
N LEU A 139 15.54 12.17 -18.86
CA LEU A 139 16.64 12.89 -19.51
C LEU A 139 17.85 11.97 -19.84
N GLY A 140 17.77 10.68 -19.50
CA GLY A 140 18.77 9.66 -19.81
C GLY A 140 19.90 9.59 -18.79
N TYR A 141 19.69 10.08 -17.57
CA TYR A 141 20.66 9.90 -16.49
C TYR A 141 20.53 8.52 -15.85
N ASP A 142 21.67 7.88 -15.61
CA ASP A 142 21.75 6.71 -14.73
C ASP A 142 21.73 7.18 -13.27
N LEU A 143 20.61 6.91 -12.58
CA LEU A 143 20.37 7.35 -11.20
C LEU A 143 21.35 6.72 -10.18
N ASP A 144 22.05 5.65 -10.54
CA ASP A 144 23.06 5.04 -9.67
C ASP A 144 24.45 5.70 -9.81
N SER A 145 24.67 6.43 -10.91
CA SER A 145 25.91 7.18 -11.17
C SER A 145 25.98 8.48 -10.39
N ASP A 146 27.19 9.00 -10.15
CA ASP A 146 27.38 10.30 -9.47
C ASP A 146 26.75 11.45 -10.27
N ALA A 147 26.83 11.41 -11.59
CA ALA A 147 26.19 12.39 -12.47
C ALA A 147 24.66 12.34 -12.36
N GLY A 148 24.06 11.15 -12.33
CA GLY A 148 22.61 11.02 -12.19
C GLY A 148 22.09 11.37 -10.80
N LYS A 149 22.82 11.02 -9.74
CA LYS A 149 22.52 11.49 -8.37
C LYS A 149 22.59 13.01 -8.29
N GLY A 150 23.65 13.60 -8.85
CA GLY A 150 23.80 15.05 -8.94
C GLY A 150 22.65 15.71 -9.69
N ALA A 151 22.29 15.21 -10.88
CA ALA A 151 21.18 15.73 -11.67
C ALA A 151 19.83 15.61 -10.95
N LYS A 152 19.56 14.47 -10.29
CA LYS A 152 18.35 14.29 -9.47
C LYS A 152 18.26 15.32 -8.35
N VAL A 153 19.32 15.46 -7.55
CA VAL A 153 19.35 16.40 -6.42
C VAL A 153 19.24 17.85 -6.90
N TYR A 154 19.88 18.19 -8.03
CA TYR A 154 19.78 19.51 -8.65
C TYR A 154 18.33 19.84 -9.03
N LEU A 155 17.67 18.93 -9.75
CA LEU A 155 16.27 19.10 -10.15
C LEU A 155 15.34 19.13 -8.92
N PHE A 156 15.53 18.23 -7.96
CA PHE A 156 14.76 18.21 -6.71
C PHE A 156 14.81 19.55 -5.98
N THR A 157 16.01 20.11 -5.80
CA THR A 157 16.22 21.37 -5.07
C THR A 157 15.51 22.54 -5.75
N ILE A 158 15.55 22.59 -7.09
CA ILE A 158 14.80 23.59 -7.86
C ILE A 158 13.29 23.42 -7.66
N LEU A 159 12.78 22.20 -7.82
CA LEU A 159 11.35 21.90 -7.69
C LEU A 159 10.82 22.20 -6.28
N GLU A 160 11.58 21.85 -5.24
CA GLU A 160 11.25 22.16 -3.85
C GLU A 160 11.18 23.68 -3.60
N HIS A 161 12.15 24.42 -4.14
CA HIS A 161 12.16 25.88 -4.01
C HIS A 161 10.94 26.52 -4.68
N LEU A 162 10.66 26.16 -5.93
CA LEU A 162 9.53 26.70 -6.69
C LEU A 162 8.20 26.39 -6.00
N TRP A 163 8.03 25.17 -5.50
CA TRP A 163 6.86 24.79 -4.71
C TRP A 163 6.70 25.66 -3.46
N ARG A 164 7.76 25.84 -2.66
CA ARG A 164 7.73 26.66 -1.44
C ARG A 164 7.41 28.14 -1.69
N LYS A 165 7.75 28.65 -2.88
CA LYS A 165 7.45 30.03 -3.30
C LYS A 165 6.10 30.17 -4.00
N GLY A 166 5.38 29.08 -4.23
CA GLY A 166 4.12 29.09 -4.99
C GLY A 166 4.31 29.41 -6.48
N GLU A 167 5.53 29.22 -7.00
CA GLU A 167 5.87 29.45 -8.39
C GLU A 167 5.48 28.25 -9.26
N THR A 168 5.25 28.49 -10.55
CA THR A 168 4.75 27.47 -11.48
C THR A 168 5.63 27.36 -12.70
N ILE A 169 5.73 26.15 -13.25
CA ILE A 169 6.45 25.89 -14.49
C ILE A 169 5.45 25.83 -15.64
N LYS A 170 5.70 26.63 -16.68
CA LYS A 170 4.81 26.70 -17.86
C LYS A 170 5.02 25.50 -18.79
N ASP A 171 6.28 25.21 -19.10
CA ASP A 171 6.70 24.15 -20.01
C ASP A 171 8.18 23.75 -19.73
N MET A 172 8.69 22.81 -20.53
CA MET A 172 10.08 22.36 -20.45
C MET A 172 11.10 23.42 -20.87
N ALA A 173 10.72 24.40 -21.69
CA ALA A 173 11.62 25.49 -22.07
C ALA A 173 11.87 26.43 -20.88
N HIS A 174 10.81 26.81 -20.18
CA HIS A 174 10.87 27.57 -18.94
C HIS A 174 11.65 26.82 -17.86
N MET A 175 11.47 25.50 -17.75
CA MET A 175 12.27 24.69 -16.84
C MET A 175 13.76 24.73 -17.19
N ALA A 176 14.11 24.64 -18.47
CA ALA A 176 15.50 24.73 -18.93
C ALA A 176 16.11 26.11 -18.61
N GLU A 177 15.33 27.19 -18.68
CA GLU A 177 15.77 28.54 -18.30
C GLU A 177 16.07 28.64 -16.79
N ILE A 178 15.19 28.09 -15.94
CA ILE A 178 15.38 28.04 -14.49
C ILE A 178 16.61 27.19 -14.12
N VAL A 179 16.84 26.08 -14.83
CA VAL A 179 18.03 25.24 -14.61
C VAL A 179 19.33 25.99 -14.88
N LEU A 180 19.35 26.83 -15.93
CA LEU A 180 20.52 27.64 -16.30
C LEU A 180 20.72 28.85 -15.40
N ASN A 181 19.61 29.47 -14.97
CA ASN A 181 19.61 30.66 -14.12
C ASN A 181 18.75 30.39 -12.87
N PRO A 182 19.24 29.55 -11.93
CA PRO A 182 18.47 29.22 -10.74
C PRO A 182 18.31 30.44 -9.82
N PRO A 183 17.29 30.46 -8.93
CA PRO A 183 17.14 31.51 -7.94
C PRO A 183 18.40 31.70 -7.09
N SER A 184 18.79 32.96 -6.89
CA SER A 184 20.03 33.32 -6.20
C SER A 184 20.15 32.74 -4.79
N GLU A 185 19.03 32.46 -4.11
CA GLU A 185 19.03 31.87 -2.77
C GLU A 185 19.53 30.42 -2.75
N ILE A 186 19.39 29.67 -3.85
CA ILE A 186 19.78 28.25 -3.93
C ILE A 186 20.97 28.01 -4.85
N GLU A 187 21.44 29.01 -5.60
CA GLU A 187 22.52 28.88 -6.57
C GLU A 187 23.80 28.29 -5.96
N THR A 188 24.24 28.82 -4.80
CA THR A 188 25.46 28.33 -4.13
C THR A 188 25.32 26.87 -3.67
N LEU A 189 24.12 26.47 -3.23
CA LEU A 189 23.83 25.09 -2.83
C LEU A 189 23.86 24.16 -4.05
N LEU A 190 23.22 24.56 -5.15
CA LEU A 190 23.16 23.80 -6.39
C LEU A 190 24.55 23.52 -7.00
N GLN A 191 25.45 24.51 -6.95
CA GLN A 191 26.84 24.37 -7.44
C GLN A 191 27.65 23.32 -6.67
N SER A 192 27.22 22.93 -5.46
CA SER A 192 27.88 21.87 -4.67
C SER A 192 27.50 20.45 -5.12
N PHE A 193 26.37 20.29 -5.81
CA PHE A 193 25.84 18.98 -6.19
C PHE A 193 26.30 18.50 -7.57
N VAL A 194 26.70 19.42 -8.46
CA VAL A 194 26.97 19.11 -9.86
C VAL A 194 28.22 19.82 -10.36
N THR A 195 28.77 19.33 -11.49
CA THR A 195 29.89 20.00 -12.16
C THR A 195 29.44 21.29 -12.85
N LYS A 196 30.38 22.20 -13.16
CA LYS A 196 30.09 23.46 -13.88
C LYS A 196 29.46 23.30 -15.27
N ARG A 197 29.49 22.09 -15.85
CA ARG A 197 28.92 21.77 -17.17
C ARG A 197 27.55 21.09 -17.10
N GLU A 198 27.17 20.59 -15.93
CA GLU A 198 25.98 19.76 -15.78
C GLU A 198 24.67 20.55 -15.98
N PRO A 199 24.49 21.76 -15.43
CA PRO A 199 23.27 22.54 -15.68
C PRO A 199 23.03 22.81 -17.17
N GLN A 200 24.10 23.03 -17.95
CA GLN A 200 24.00 23.20 -19.40
C GLN A 200 23.54 21.92 -20.09
N GLU A 201 24.03 20.75 -19.66
CA GLU A 201 23.59 19.46 -20.19
C GLU A 201 22.14 19.14 -19.83
N ILE A 202 21.72 19.39 -18.59
CA ILE A 202 20.32 19.23 -18.14
C ILE A 202 19.41 20.13 -18.99
N ALA A 203 19.73 21.42 -19.10
CA ALA A 203 18.95 22.38 -19.87
C ALA A 203 18.89 22.02 -21.36
N ARG A 204 20.00 21.54 -21.95
CA ARG A 204 20.05 21.06 -23.33
C ARG A 204 19.13 19.86 -23.54
N LYS A 205 19.16 18.88 -22.64
CA LYS A 205 18.27 17.70 -22.69
C LYS A 205 16.80 18.08 -22.50
N LEU A 206 16.47 19.03 -21.61
CA LEU A 206 15.11 19.54 -21.43
C LEU A 206 14.59 20.22 -22.71
N ARG A 207 15.41 21.00 -23.40
CA ARG A 207 15.05 21.64 -24.68
C ARG A 207 14.83 20.65 -25.81
N PHE A 208 15.41 19.45 -25.77
CA PHE A 208 15.07 18.41 -26.75
C PHE A 208 13.63 17.92 -26.63
N LEU A 209 13.01 18.08 -25.45
CA LEU A 209 11.62 17.71 -25.21
C LEU A 209 10.64 18.74 -25.80
N THR A 210 11.10 19.92 -26.18
CA THR A 210 10.24 20.98 -26.74
C THR A 210 10.20 20.97 -28.26
N VAL A 211 10.96 20.10 -28.92
CA VAL A 211 11.10 20.04 -30.38
C VAL A 211 10.91 18.63 -30.93
N GLY A 212 10.44 18.52 -32.18
CA GLY A 212 10.27 17.23 -32.87
C GLY A 212 9.20 16.32 -32.25
N THR A 213 9.30 15.01 -32.48
CA THR A 213 8.35 14.02 -31.98
C THR A 213 8.17 14.03 -30.45
N PRO A 214 9.23 14.20 -29.62
CA PRO A 214 9.06 14.27 -28.16
C PRO A 214 8.10 15.36 -27.70
N SER A 215 8.02 16.51 -28.40
CA SER A 215 7.15 17.62 -27.99
C SER A 215 5.66 17.28 -28.00
N LEU A 216 5.26 16.27 -28.80
CA LEU A 216 3.89 15.79 -28.86
C LEU A 216 3.40 15.26 -27.52
N MET A 217 4.29 14.71 -26.67
CA MET A 217 3.92 14.30 -25.31
C MET A 217 3.71 15.47 -24.35
N PHE A 218 4.33 16.63 -24.60
CA PHE A 218 4.36 17.73 -23.64
C PHE A 218 3.41 18.88 -23.99
N GLN A 219 3.04 19.03 -25.27
CA GLN A 219 2.32 20.21 -25.77
C GLN A 219 0.93 19.89 -26.35
N LYS A 220 0.61 18.62 -26.59
CA LYS A 220 -0.60 18.24 -27.35
C LYS A 220 -1.69 17.68 -26.44
N GLY A 221 -2.83 18.38 -26.36
CA GLY A 221 -4.04 17.88 -25.72
C GLY A 221 -4.26 18.33 -24.28
N VAL A 222 -5.26 17.72 -23.63
CA VAL A 222 -5.58 18.01 -22.23
C VAL A 222 -4.43 17.56 -21.32
N LYS A 223 -4.16 18.30 -20.25
CA LYS A 223 -3.19 17.87 -19.24
C LYS A 223 -3.73 16.68 -18.43
N ILE A 224 -2.83 15.84 -17.92
CA ILE A 224 -3.19 14.82 -16.93
C ILE A 224 -3.76 15.53 -15.70
N ASP A 225 -5.05 15.32 -15.45
CA ASP A 225 -5.77 15.88 -14.32
C ASP A 225 -6.76 14.82 -13.82
N MET A 226 -6.55 14.38 -12.57
CA MET A 226 -7.41 13.38 -11.96
C MET A 226 -8.80 13.93 -11.64
N ASP A 227 -8.94 15.22 -11.32
CA ASP A 227 -10.27 15.82 -11.11
C ASP A 227 -11.08 15.77 -12.42
N MET A 228 -10.43 15.96 -13.57
CA MET A 228 -11.04 15.78 -14.90
C MET A 228 -11.44 14.32 -15.16
N PHE A 229 -10.60 13.34 -14.82
CA PHE A 229 -10.94 11.92 -14.98
C PHE A 229 -12.11 11.47 -14.10
N MET A 230 -12.32 12.15 -12.98
CA MET A 230 -13.37 11.83 -12.00
C MET A 230 -14.66 12.63 -12.19
N ASP A 231 -14.70 13.57 -13.15
CA ASP A 231 -15.85 14.44 -13.40
C ASP A 231 -17.08 13.64 -13.87
N LYS A 232 -18.17 13.75 -13.10
CA LYS A 232 -19.49 13.13 -13.38
C LYS A 232 -20.58 14.17 -13.66
N THR A 233 -20.20 15.37 -14.11
CA THR A 233 -21.16 16.49 -14.32
C THR A 233 -22.19 16.20 -15.40
N ASP A 234 -21.91 15.25 -16.29
CA ASP A 234 -22.80 14.73 -17.32
C ASP A 234 -23.70 13.57 -16.82
N GLY A 235 -23.59 13.19 -15.55
CA GLY A 235 -24.33 12.08 -14.94
C GLY A 235 -23.80 10.69 -15.32
N LYS A 236 -22.71 10.60 -16.10
CA LYS A 236 -22.11 9.32 -16.53
C LYS A 236 -21.00 8.86 -15.58
N VAL A 237 -20.71 7.57 -15.61
CA VAL A 237 -19.62 6.93 -14.87
C VAL A 237 -18.36 6.95 -15.74
N PRO A 238 -17.27 7.62 -15.32
CA PRO A 238 -16.06 7.75 -16.14
C PRO A 238 -15.33 6.41 -16.30
N LEU A 239 -15.08 6.03 -17.55
CA LEU A 239 -14.16 4.95 -17.93
C LEU A 239 -13.06 5.55 -18.80
N ASN A 240 -11.91 5.86 -18.19
CA ASN A 240 -10.80 6.53 -18.85
C ASN A 240 -9.71 5.52 -19.20
N ILE A 241 -9.47 5.30 -20.49
CA ILE A 241 -8.49 4.35 -21.02
C ILE A 241 -7.30 5.11 -21.59
N ILE A 242 -6.11 4.88 -21.06
CA ILE A 242 -4.86 5.45 -21.56
C ILE A 242 -4.22 4.43 -22.51
N TYR A 243 -4.29 4.71 -23.81
CA TYR A 243 -3.76 3.84 -24.87
C TYR A 243 -2.28 4.13 -25.12
N MET A 244 -1.40 3.30 -24.57
CA MET A 244 0.05 3.57 -24.53
C MET A 244 0.79 3.14 -25.81
N ASN A 245 0.15 2.45 -26.76
CA ASN A 245 0.78 1.99 -28.00
C ASN A 245 1.21 3.14 -28.94
N THR A 246 0.66 4.33 -28.72
CA THR A 246 1.06 5.56 -29.43
C THR A 246 2.43 6.09 -29.01
N LEU A 247 2.98 5.60 -27.89
CA LEU A 247 4.33 5.92 -27.44
C LEU A 247 5.35 4.94 -28.03
N SER A 248 6.33 5.49 -28.74
CA SER A 248 7.28 4.72 -29.54
C SER A 248 8.38 4.04 -28.71
N SER A 249 8.76 4.61 -27.56
CA SER A 249 9.83 4.06 -26.71
C SER A 249 9.34 3.59 -25.34
N THR A 250 10.03 2.60 -24.77
CA THR A 250 9.79 2.13 -23.39
C THR A 250 10.01 3.25 -22.36
N ASN A 251 10.98 4.14 -22.60
CA ASN A 251 11.27 5.26 -21.72
C ASN A 251 10.10 6.27 -21.70
N ASP A 252 9.50 6.56 -22.85
CA ASP A 252 8.32 7.42 -22.95
C ASP A 252 7.14 6.82 -22.19
N LYS A 253 6.89 5.51 -22.37
CA LYS A 253 5.84 4.79 -21.64
C LYS A 253 6.05 4.87 -20.13
N GLN A 254 7.28 4.62 -19.66
CA GLN A 254 7.62 4.68 -18.24
C GLN A 254 7.50 6.10 -17.67
N PHE A 255 7.94 7.13 -18.39
CA PHE A 255 7.84 8.51 -17.94
C PHE A 255 6.39 9.02 -17.88
N PHE A 256 5.60 8.75 -18.94
CA PHE A 256 4.18 9.07 -18.96
C PHE A 256 3.47 8.41 -17.78
N LEU A 257 3.70 7.11 -17.59
CA LEU A 257 3.07 6.35 -16.52
C LEU A 257 3.51 6.84 -15.14
N ALA A 258 4.80 7.13 -14.93
CA ALA A 258 5.28 7.68 -13.67
C ALA A 258 4.59 9.02 -13.34
N THR A 259 4.38 9.88 -14.34
CA THR A 259 3.64 11.14 -14.17
C THR A 259 2.17 10.89 -13.83
N LEU A 260 1.50 9.99 -14.54
CA LEU A 260 0.10 9.63 -14.25
C LEU A 260 -0.07 9.08 -12.83
N LEU A 261 0.81 8.18 -12.40
CA LEU A 261 0.77 7.59 -11.05
C LEU A 261 1.05 8.64 -9.98
N ARG A 262 1.92 9.61 -10.26
CA ARG A 262 2.16 10.75 -9.37
C ARG A 262 0.92 11.62 -9.24
N GLU A 263 0.25 11.96 -10.34
CA GLU A 263 -0.99 12.74 -10.30
C GLU A 263 -2.09 12.01 -9.53
N LEU A 264 -2.22 10.69 -9.73
CA LEU A 264 -3.09 9.84 -8.93
C LEU A 264 -2.72 9.88 -7.45
N TYR A 265 -1.43 9.79 -7.11
CA TYR A 265 -0.93 9.84 -5.75
C TYR A 265 -1.27 11.19 -5.09
N CYS A 266 -0.97 12.32 -5.73
CA CYS A 266 -1.31 13.64 -5.19
C CYS A 266 -2.84 13.81 -5.04
N TRP A 267 -3.60 13.36 -6.03
CA TRP A 267 -5.06 13.47 -6.02
C TRP A 267 -5.70 12.66 -4.89
N MET A 268 -5.23 11.44 -4.62
CA MET A 268 -5.81 10.59 -3.57
C MET A 268 -5.53 11.18 -2.17
N LEU A 269 -4.39 11.85 -1.98
CA LEU A 269 -4.08 12.56 -0.72
C LEU A 269 -5.04 13.73 -0.47
N LYS A 270 -5.36 14.48 -1.51
CA LYS A 270 -6.33 15.60 -1.48
C LYS A 270 -7.77 15.10 -1.27
N ASN A 271 -8.09 13.92 -1.79
CA ASN A 271 -9.43 13.36 -1.81
C ASN A 271 -9.51 12.03 -1.03
N PRO A 272 -9.32 12.01 0.30
CA PRO A 272 -9.45 10.79 1.09
C PRO A 272 -10.91 10.31 1.11
N SER A 273 -11.11 9.01 0.86
CA SER A 273 -12.41 8.34 0.95
C SER A 273 -12.31 7.05 1.77
N GLU A 274 -13.35 6.77 2.56
CA GLU A 274 -13.51 5.48 3.26
C GLU A 274 -14.04 4.39 2.32
N ASP A 275 -14.84 4.76 1.32
CA ASP A 275 -15.41 3.86 0.31
C ASP A 275 -14.56 3.87 -0.97
N ILE A 276 -14.66 2.80 -1.79
CA ILE A 276 -14.05 2.76 -3.13
C ILE A 276 -14.61 3.92 -3.96
N GLN A 277 -13.73 4.81 -4.39
CA GLN A 277 -14.05 5.95 -5.26
C GLN A 277 -13.43 5.84 -6.65
N LEU A 278 -12.40 5.00 -6.83
CA LEU A 278 -11.70 4.81 -8.11
C LEU A 278 -11.07 3.42 -8.16
N LEU A 279 -11.19 2.75 -9.31
CA LEU A 279 -10.31 1.64 -9.67
C LEU A 279 -9.24 2.12 -10.65
N PHE A 280 -7.98 1.90 -10.32
CA PHE A 280 -6.87 2.09 -11.24
C PHE A 280 -6.39 0.74 -11.74
N TYR A 281 -6.50 0.51 -13.04
CA TYR A 281 -6.14 -0.75 -13.68
C TYR A 281 -4.89 -0.62 -14.55
N VAL A 282 -3.99 -1.59 -14.43
CA VAL A 282 -2.85 -1.74 -15.34
C VAL A 282 -2.79 -3.17 -15.86
N ASP A 283 -2.90 -3.31 -17.18
CA ASP A 283 -2.59 -4.58 -17.83
C ASP A 283 -1.08 -4.74 -18.00
N GLU A 284 -0.60 -5.97 -17.93
CA GLU A 284 0.82 -6.34 -17.98
C GLU A 284 1.74 -5.45 -17.12
N ILE A 285 1.56 -5.48 -15.79
CA ILE A 285 2.28 -4.62 -14.85
C ILE A 285 3.79 -4.94 -14.74
N ALA A 286 4.23 -6.16 -15.11
CA ALA A 286 5.59 -6.65 -14.85
C ALA A 286 6.73 -5.72 -15.28
N PRO A 287 6.74 -5.12 -16.48
CA PRO A 287 7.81 -4.23 -16.92
C PRO A 287 7.97 -2.98 -16.04
N TYR A 288 6.94 -2.61 -15.28
CA TYR A 288 6.90 -1.40 -14.46
C TYR A 288 7.25 -1.64 -12.99
N ILE A 289 7.21 -2.89 -12.52
CA ILE A 289 7.59 -3.27 -11.15
C ILE A 289 8.59 -4.44 -11.12
N PRO A 290 9.71 -4.40 -11.88
CA PRO A 290 10.65 -5.51 -11.93
C PRO A 290 11.42 -5.69 -10.61
N PRO A 291 11.94 -6.90 -10.30
CA PRO A 291 12.80 -7.11 -9.14
C PRO A 291 14.14 -6.34 -9.26
N TYR A 292 14.76 -6.05 -8.11
CA TYR A 292 16.10 -5.45 -8.04
C TYR A 292 17.13 -6.26 -8.85
N PRO A 293 18.10 -5.63 -9.56
CA PRO A 293 18.47 -4.21 -9.53
C PRO A 293 17.67 -3.26 -10.43
N ARG A 294 16.70 -3.76 -11.21
CA ARG A 294 15.91 -2.88 -12.10
C ARG A 294 14.97 -1.99 -11.28
N ASN A 295 15.06 -0.67 -11.48
CA ASN A 295 14.21 0.32 -10.80
C ASN A 295 13.69 1.39 -11.79
N PRO A 296 12.74 1.03 -12.69
CA PRO A 296 12.18 1.99 -13.62
C PRO A 296 11.34 3.06 -12.88
N PRO A 297 11.18 4.28 -13.44
CA PRO A 297 10.52 5.39 -12.73
C PRO A 297 9.14 5.09 -12.13
N PRO A 298 8.23 4.33 -12.77
CA PRO A 298 6.92 4.00 -12.20
C PRO A 298 6.97 3.12 -10.94
N LYS A 299 8.06 2.40 -10.70
CA LYS A 299 8.12 1.33 -9.69
C LYS A 299 7.85 1.86 -8.27
N GLU A 300 8.47 2.99 -7.93
CA GLU A 300 8.32 3.60 -6.60
C GLU A 300 6.90 4.13 -6.40
N ALA A 301 6.32 4.77 -7.41
CA ALA A 301 4.93 5.25 -7.37
C ALA A 301 3.93 4.09 -7.20
N TYR A 302 4.11 2.99 -7.94
CA TYR A 302 3.30 1.78 -7.75
C TYR A 302 3.44 1.21 -6.34
N ALA A 303 4.67 1.08 -5.83
CA ALA A 303 4.90 0.57 -4.48
C ALA A 303 4.21 1.44 -3.41
N LEU A 304 4.20 2.76 -3.58
CA LEU A 304 3.45 3.67 -2.70
C LEU A 304 1.94 3.47 -2.82
N LEU A 305 1.40 3.34 -4.04
CA LEU A 305 -0.03 3.11 -4.25
C LEU A 305 -0.45 1.77 -3.62
N PHE A 306 0.24 0.65 -3.89
CA PHE A 306 -0.07 -0.64 -3.25
C PHE A 306 0.00 -0.57 -1.72
N LYS A 307 0.85 0.30 -1.16
CA LYS A 307 0.99 0.46 0.29
C LYS A 307 -0.07 1.38 0.92
N GLN A 308 -0.52 2.41 0.20
CA GLN A 308 -1.27 3.53 0.79
C GLN A 308 -2.66 3.75 0.18
N ALA A 309 -2.87 3.43 -1.10
CA ALA A 309 -4.09 3.77 -1.87
C ALA A 309 -5.38 3.26 -1.22
N ARG A 310 -5.31 2.11 -0.52
CA ARG A 310 -6.39 1.57 0.32
C ARG A 310 -7.02 2.63 1.25
N LYS A 311 -6.19 3.46 1.88
CA LYS A 311 -6.64 4.46 2.88
C LYS A 311 -7.44 5.61 2.25
N TYR A 312 -7.31 5.76 0.95
CA TYR A 312 -7.88 6.85 0.17
C TYR A 312 -8.94 6.36 -0.82
N GLY A 313 -9.50 5.16 -0.62
CA GLY A 313 -10.57 4.65 -1.49
C GLY A 313 -10.15 4.35 -2.93
N VAL A 314 -8.85 4.22 -3.21
CA VAL A 314 -8.34 3.85 -4.53
C VAL A 314 -7.98 2.37 -4.54
N GLY A 315 -8.75 1.59 -5.30
CA GLY A 315 -8.49 0.17 -5.55
C GLY A 315 -7.54 0.01 -6.73
N LEU A 316 -6.59 -0.92 -6.63
CA LEU A 316 -5.69 -1.24 -7.73
C LEU A 316 -6.10 -2.59 -8.31
N LEU A 317 -6.31 -2.64 -9.61
CA LEU A 317 -6.46 -3.86 -10.37
C LEU A 317 -5.19 -4.03 -11.20
N ALA A 318 -4.57 -5.19 -11.19
CA ALA A 318 -3.37 -5.43 -11.99
C ALA A 318 -3.39 -6.83 -12.59
N ALA A 319 -2.86 -6.96 -13.79
CA ALA A 319 -2.69 -8.23 -14.46
C ALA A 319 -1.25 -8.41 -14.95
N THR A 320 -0.80 -9.65 -15.04
CA THR A 320 0.46 -9.98 -15.72
C THR A 320 0.52 -11.44 -16.14
N GLN A 321 1.22 -11.69 -17.24
CA GLN A 321 1.68 -13.02 -17.61
C GLN A 321 3.10 -13.35 -17.12
N ASN A 322 3.93 -12.33 -16.88
CA ASN A 322 5.34 -12.47 -16.49
C ASN A 322 5.50 -12.46 -14.98
N ILE A 323 5.02 -13.53 -14.35
CA ILE A 323 5.00 -13.73 -12.89
C ILE A 323 6.43 -13.66 -12.32
N THR A 324 7.42 -14.23 -12.99
CA THR A 324 8.80 -14.28 -12.47
C THR A 324 9.49 -12.92 -12.41
N ASP A 325 9.08 -11.97 -13.24
CA ASP A 325 9.73 -10.67 -13.43
C ASP A 325 9.06 -9.54 -12.64
N ILE A 326 8.43 -9.86 -11.50
CA ILE A 326 7.76 -8.89 -10.64
C ILE A 326 8.41 -8.80 -9.25
N ASP A 327 8.48 -7.58 -8.71
CA ASP A 327 8.84 -7.30 -7.33
C ASP A 327 7.66 -7.55 -6.38
N TYR A 328 7.59 -8.77 -5.88
CA TYR A 328 6.53 -9.20 -4.97
C TYR A 328 6.49 -8.47 -3.64
N LYS A 329 7.58 -7.80 -3.23
CA LYS A 329 7.56 -7.00 -2.00
C LYS A 329 6.59 -5.83 -2.15
N ALA A 330 6.53 -5.23 -3.34
CA ALA A 330 5.59 -4.17 -3.67
C ALA A 330 4.13 -4.65 -3.65
N LEU A 331 3.88 -5.94 -3.95
CA LEU A 331 2.55 -6.54 -3.98
C LEU A 331 2.11 -7.19 -2.66
N SER A 332 2.89 -7.05 -1.58
CA SER A 332 2.60 -7.68 -0.28
C SER A 332 1.27 -7.26 0.36
N GLN A 333 0.68 -6.15 -0.09
CA GLN A 333 -0.60 -5.63 0.39
C GLN A 333 -1.80 -6.07 -0.46
N VAL A 334 -1.57 -6.79 -1.56
CA VAL A 334 -2.65 -7.33 -2.39
C VAL A 334 -3.32 -8.49 -1.66
N ASN A 335 -4.63 -8.40 -1.49
CA ASN A 335 -5.40 -9.39 -0.75
C ASN A 335 -6.18 -10.35 -1.66
N THR A 336 -6.69 -9.86 -2.79
CA THR A 336 -7.45 -10.69 -3.72
C THR A 336 -6.57 -11.12 -4.89
N TRP A 337 -6.41 -12.43 -5.07
CA TRP A 337 -5.60 -13.02 -6.12
C TRP A 337 -6.45 -13.94 -6.98
N CYS A 338 -6.48 -13.70 -8.28
CA CYS A 338 -7.13 -14.56 -9.25
C CYS A 338 -6.08 -15.26 -10.10
N LEU A 339 -5.94 -16.57 -9.88
CA LEU A 339 -4.91 -17.39 -10.52
C LEU A 339 -5.52 -18.21 -11.65
N GLY A 340 -5.16 -17.88 -12.88
CA GLY A 340 -5.49 -18.65 -14.07
C GLY A 340 -4.47 -19.76 -14.36
N ARG A 341 -4.65 -20.43 -15.50
CA ARG A 341 -3.79 -21.55 -15.92
C ARG A 341 -2.30 -21.19 -15.94
N MET A 342 -1.46 -22.04 -15.34
CA MET A 342 0.01 -21.93 -15.34
C MET A 342 0.64 -23.30 -15.56
N MET A 343 1.60 -23.39 -16.48
CA MET A 343 2.25 -24.66 -16.86
C MET A 343 3.70 -24.77 -16.40
N THR A 344 4.41 -23.63 -16.30
CA THR A 344 5.84 -23.65 -16.02
C THR A 344 6.11 -23.89 -14.54
N ARG A 345 7.11 -24.71 -14.22
CA ARG A 345 7.50 -24.98 -12.82
C ARG A 345 7.99 -23.71 -12.12
N GLN A 346 8.58 -22.78 -12.87
CA GLN A 346 9.10 -21.53 -12.33
C GLN A 346 7.97 -20.59 -11.88
N ASP A 347 6.93 -20.43 -12.71
CA ASP A 347 5.75 -19.63 -12.35
C ASP A 347 5.01 -20.23 -11.16
N ILE A 348 4.77 -21.55 -11.20
CA ILE A 348 4.12 -22.28 -10.08
C ILE A 348 4.96 -22.14 -8.81
N GLY A 349 6.28 -22.26 -8.90
CA GLY A 349 7.19 -22.08 -7.77
C GLY A 349 7.14 -20.67 -7.18
N ARG A 350 6.99 -19.64 -8.02
CA ARG A 350 6.86 -18.25 -7.54
C ARG A 350 5.50 -18.02 -6.90
N VAL A 351 4.42 -18.47 -7.54
CA VAL A 351 3.05 -18.38 -7.01
C VAL A 351 2.90 -19.18 -5.72
N LYS A 352 3.58 -20.31 -5.57
CA LYS A 352 3.65 -21.08 -4.31
C LYS A 352 4.07 -20.22 -3.14
N GLN A 353 5.11 -19.39 -3.31
CA GLN A 353 5.58 -18.51 -2.23
C GLN A 353 4.55 -17.45 -1.84
N ILE A 354 3.77 -16.96 -2.80
CA ILE A 354 2.67 -16.00 -2.57
C ILE A 354 1.51 -16.68 -1.84
N ILE A 355 1.04 -17.82 -2.34
CA ILE A 355 -0.10 -18.50 -1.72
C ILE A 355 0.26 -18.98 -0.32
N GLN A 356 1.48 -19.47 -0.09
CA GLN A 356 1.93 -19.89 1.25
C GLN A 356 1.95 -18.74 2.27
N SER A 357 2.14 -17.49 1.84
CA SER A 357 2.09 -16.34 2.76
C SER A 357 0.66 -15.88 3.06
N ILE A 358 -0.28 -16.12 2.14
CA ILE A 358 -1.69 -15.69 2.24
C ILE A 358 -2.55 -16.78 2.87
N ASP A 359 -2.50 -17.99 2.32
CA ASP A 359 -3.29 -19.16 2.68
C ASP A 359 -2.42 -20.43 2.63
N PRO A 360 -1.62 -20.68 3.69
CA PRO A 360 -0.75 -21.86 3.74
C PRO A 360 -1.54 -23.18 3.77
N THR A 361 -2.79 -23.15 4.24
CA THR A 361 -3.66 -24.34 4.37
C THR A 361 -4.05 -24.90 3.00
N HIS A 362 -4.40 -24.03 2.06
CA HIS A 362 -4.86 -24.47 0.73
C HIS A 362 -3.78 -24.44 -0.35
N ALA A 363 -2.59 -23.90 -0.06
CA ALA A 363 -1.50 -23.73 -1.02
C ALA A 363 -1.24 -24.95 -1.90
N GLU A 364 -1.06 -26.14 -1.31
CA GLU A 364 -0.74 -27.34 -2.08
C GLU A 364 -1.90 -27.80 -2.98
N ASN A 365 -3.15 -27.64 -2.53
CA ASN A 365 -4.35 -27.94 -3.31
C ASN A 365 -4.47 -26.99 -4.52
N VAL A 366 -4.24 -25.69 -4.31
CA VAL A 366 -4.23 -24.68 -5.37
C VAL A 366 -3.19 -25.02 -6.43
N LEU A 367 -1.95 -25.29 -6.00
CA LEU A 367 -0.83 -25.56 -6.91
C LEU A 367 -1.04 -26.81 -7.77
N GLN A 368 -1.71 -27.84 -7.24
CA GLN A 368 -2.07 -29.05 -8.00
C GLN A 368 -3.17 -28.80 -9.04
N LYS A 369 -4.00 -27.77 -8.83
CA LYS A 369 -5.10 -27.40 -9.73
C LYS A 369 -4.68 -26.41 -10.82
N LEU A 370 -3.72 -25.50 -10.57
CA LEU A 370 -3.30 -24.47 -11.53
C LEU A 370 -2.98 -25.00 -12.95
N PRO A 371 -2.28 -26.14 -13.13
CA PRO A 371 -1.99 -26.66 -14.48
C PRO A 371 -3.22 -27.26 -15.17
N LYS A 372 -4.27 -27.61 -14.42
CA LYS A 372 -5.48 -28.27 -14.91
C LYS A 372 -6.58 -27.29 -15.32
N LEU A 373 -6.45 -26.01 -14.94
CA LEU A 373 -7.41 -24.97 -15.27
C LEU A 373 -7.53 -24.80 -16.79
N ARG A 374 -8.74 -24.56 -17.28
CA ARG A 374 -9.03 -24.18 -18.66
C ARG A 374 -8.99 -22.66 -18.82
N THR A 375 -9.06 -22.19 -20.06
CA THR A 375 -9.16 -20.76 -20.34
C THR A 375 -10.43 -20.17 -19.72
N GLY A 376 -10.27 -19.08 -18.96
CA GLY A 376 -11.36 -18.44 -18.23
C GLY A 376 -11.71 -19.09 -16.89
N GLU A 377 -11.07 -20.21 -16.53
CA GLU A 377 -11.15 -20.77 -15.18
C GLU A 377 -10.11 -20.14 -14.27
N PHE A 378 -10.53 -19.74 -13.07
CA PHE A 378 -9.69 -19.09 -12.08
C PHE A 378 -9.87 -19.70 -10.70
N LEU A 379 -8.77 -19.76 -9.97
CA LEU A 379 -8.76 -19.95 -8.52
C LEU A 379 -8.61 -18.58 -7.87
N MET A 380 -9.65 -18.11 -7.19
CA MET A 380 -9.64 -16.87 -6.45
C MET A 380 -9.35 -17.12 -4.97
N LEU A 381 -8.31 -16.46 -4.48
CA LEU A 381 -7.99 -16.36 -3.06
C LEU A 381 -8.35 -14.95 -2.61
N SER A 382 -9.25 -14.82 -1.64
CA SER A 382 -9.64 -13.54 -1.07
C SER A 382 -9.98 -13.74 0.41
N PRO A 383 -8.98 -13.78 1.31
CA PRO A 383 -9.18 -14.18 2.70
C PRO A 383 -10.12 -13.28 3.52
N ASP A 384 -10.37 -12.05 3.08
CA ASP A 384 -11.34 -11.16 3.72
C ASP A 384 -12.79 -11.46 3.32
N VAL A 385 -12.99 -12.21 2.25
CA VAL A 385 -14.32 -12.46 1.64
C VAL A 385 -14.71 -13.93 1.74
N TYR A 386 -13.78 -14.84 1.47
CA TYR A 386 -14.03 -16.27 1.42
C TYR A 386 -13.07 -17.00 2.34
N ASP A 387 -13.61 -17.97 3.09
CA ASP A 387 -12.84 -18.87 3.95
C ASP A 387 -12.04 -19.91 3.14
N ASP A 388 -12.47 -20.18 1.91
CA ASP A 388 -11.94 -21.19 1.01
C ASP A 388 -11.59 -20.62 -0.37
N VAL A 389 -10.74 -21.35 -1.09
CA VAL A 389 -10.37 -20.98 -2.47
C VAL A 389 -11.55 -21.20 -3.42
N MET A 390 -11.98 -20.14 -4.07
CA MET A 390 -13.11 -20.17 -5.00
C MET A 390 -12.64 -20.57 -6.40
N ASN A 391 -13.11 -21.71 -6.90
CA ASN A 391 -12.88 -22.13 -8.29
C ASN A 391 -14.08 -21.74 -9.16
N PHE A 392 -13.88 -20.88 -10.15
CA PHE A 392 -14.96 -20.36 -10.97
C PHE A 392 -14.58 -20.16 -12.43
N GLN A 393 -15.58 -20.26 -13.31
CA GLN A 393 -15.52 -19.79 -14.68
C GLN A 393 -15.93 -18.34 -14.71
N VAL A 394 -15.07 -17.46 -15.25
CA VAL A 394 -15.42 -16.06 -15.47
C VAL A 394 -16.62 -15.96 -16.43
N ARG A 395 -17.54 -15.05 -16.15
CA ARG A 395 -18.63 -14.74 -17.10
C ARG A 395 -18.08 -14.16 -18.39
N TRP A 396 -18.82 -14.32 -19.48
CA TRP A 396 -18.49 -13.63 -20.72
C TRP A 396 -18.75 -12.13 -20.61
N LEU A 397 -18.16 -11.37 -21.53
CA LEU A 397 -18.17 -9.91 -21.54
C LEU A 397 -19.45 -9.35 -22.17
N VAL A 398 -19.83 -8.14 -21.77
CA VAL A 398 -20.83 -7.35 -22.50
C VAL A 398 -20.18 -6.48 -23.59
N THR A 399 -18.87 -6.33 -23.52
CA THR A 399 -18.02 -5.62 -24.50
C THR A 399 -17.30 -6.60 -25.41
N ASP A 400 -16.77 -6.10 -26.52
CA ASP A 400 -16.04 -6.91 -27.47
C ASP A 400 -14.64 -7.32 -26.95
N HIS A 401 -14.14 -8.46 -27.43
CA HIS A 401 -12.84 -9.02 -27.04
C HIS A 401 -11.89 -9.12 -28.23
N LEU A 402 -11.31 -7.99 -28.59
CA LEU A 402 -10.27 -7.88 -29.62
C LEU A 402 -9.18 -6.88 -29.24
N THR A 403 -8.01 -7.01 -29.85
CA THR A 403 -6.90 -6.06 -29.73
C THR A 403 -7.09 -4.90 -30.71
N MET A 404 -7.23 -3.68 -30.20
CA MET A 404 -7.40 -2.49 -31.06
C MET A 404 -6.07 -1.89 -31.48
N ASN A 405 -5.95 -1.58 -32.76
CA ASN A 405 -4.87 -0.76 -33.30
C ASN A 405 -5.26 0.73 -33.32
N GLU A 406 -4.32 1.62 -33.66
CA GLU A 406 -4.56 3.08 -33.69
C GLU A 406 -5.69 3.53 -34.63
N GLN A 407 -5.98 2.80 -35.71
CA GLN A 407 -7.05 3.12 -36.64
C GLN A 407 -8.42 2.84 -36.02
N ASP A 408 -8.54 1.72 -35.30
CA ASP A 408 -9.76 1.32 -34.60
C ASP A 408 -10.18 2.36 -33.54
N ILE A 409 -9.20 3.05 -32.93
CA ILE A 409 -9.46 4.09 -31.91
C ILE A 409 -10.29 5.24 -32.48
N THR A 410 -10.01 5.67 -33.72
CA THR A 410 -10.60 6.90 -34.32
C THR A 410 -12.12 6.80 -34.44
N GLY A 411 -12.68 5.60 -34.62
CA GLY A 411 -14.12 5.35 -34.74
C GLY A 411 -14.81 4.87 -33.45
N SER A 412 -14.05 4.59 -32.39
CA SER A 412 -14.57 3.96 -31.17
C SER A 412 -15.07 4.95 -30.11
N ILE A 413 -14.70 6.24 -30.23
CA ILE A 413 -15.05 7.27 -29.25
C ILE A 413 -16.31 8.02 -29.73
N LEU A 414 -17.32 8.08 -28.88
CA LEU A 414 -18.54 8.84 -29.16
C LEU A 414 -18.24 10.35 -29.31
N PRO A 415 -18.87 11.06 -30.27
CA PRO A 415 -18.65 12.49 -30.48
C PRO A 415 -18.88 13.36 -29.23
N GLU A 416 -19.88 13.01 -28.43
CA GLU A 416 -20.21 13.68 -27.17
C GLU A 416 -19.06 13.60 -26.16
N THR A 417 -18.37 12.46 -26.08
CA THR A 417 -17.20 12.31 -25.20
C THR A 417 -16.05 13.22 -25.64
N ASN A 418 -15.79 13.33 -26.94
CA ASN A 418 -14.77 14.26 -27.44
C ASN A 418 -15.12 15.71 -27.09
N GLN A 419 -16.37 16.11 -27.25
CA GLN A 419 -16.85 17.44 -26.86
C GLN A 419 -16.71 17.69 -25.35
N PHE A 420 -16.99 16.68 -24.53
CA PHE A 420 -16.84 16.78 -23.08
C PHE A 420 -15.40 17.13 -22.68
N PHE A 421 -14.38 16.58 -23.34
CA PHE A 421 -12.98 16.85 -23.00
C PHE A 421 -12.41 18.12 -23.65
N LEU A 422 -12.94 18.54 -24.80
CA LEU A 422 -12.57 19.82 -25.42
C LEU A 422 -12.79 21.02 -24.48
N LYS A 423 -13.82 20.98 -23.63
CA LYS A 423 -14.07 22.05 -22.64
C LYS A 423 -12.90 22.23 -21.66
N PHE A 424 -12.25 21.13 -21.25
CA PHE A 424 -11.11 21.17 -20.34
C PHE A 424 -9.86 21.73 -21.02
N GLN A 425 -9.66 21.44 -22.30
CA GLN A 425 -8.59 22.05 -23.09
C GLN A 425 -8.77 23.57 -23.18
N THR A 426 -9.98 24.04 -23.50
CA THR A 426 -10.28 25.48 -23.59
C THR A 426 -10.13 26.19 -22.24
N LEU A 427 -10.59 25.57 -21.14
CA LEU A 427 -10.42 26.12 -19.79
C LEU A 427 -8.95 26.23 -19.38
N GLN A 428 -8.12 25.26 -19.75
CA GLN A 428 -6.68 25.28 -19.50
C GLN A 428 -6.00 26.42 -20.27
N GLU A 429 -6.29 26.58 -21.56
CA GLU A 429 -5.74 27.67 -22.39
C GLU A 429 -6.17 29.07 -21.91
N GLN A 430 -7.40 29.21 -21.37
CA GLN A 430 -7.88 30.47 -20.80
C GLN A 430 -7.23 30.80 -19.45
N LYS A 431 -6.97 29.79 -18.60
CA LYS A 431 -6.25 29.96 -17.33
C LYS A 431 -4.80 30.41 -17.54
N GLU A 432 -4.15 29.94 -18.59
CA GLU A 432 -2.76 30.33 -18.91
C GLU A 432 -2.63 31.76 -19.46
N LYS A 433 -3.70 32.31 -20.06
CA LYS A 433 -3.72 33.66 -20.66
C LYS A 433 -4.12 34.78 -19.70
N LYS A 434 -4.72 34.49 -18.54
CA LYS A 434 -5.11 35.52 -17.55
C LYS A 434 -4.13 35.55 -16.37
N PRO A 435 -3.63 36.74 -15.94
CA PRO A 435 -2.98 36.84 -14.64
C PRO A 435 -3.98 36.48 -13.53
N LYS A 436 -3.52 35.71 -12.53
CA LYS A 436 -4.35 35.13 -11.46
C LYS A 436 -5.27 36.20 -10.82
N PRO A 437 -6.59 36.02 -10.86
CA PRO A 437 -7.45 36.62 -9.85
C PRO A 437 -7.22 35.91 -8.52
N VAL A 438 -7.41 36.65 -7.43
CA VAL A 438 -7.44 36.13 -6.06
C VAL A 438 -8.42 34.95 -5.99
N LEU A 439 -7.93 33.81 -5.47
CA LEU A 439 -8.71 32.59 -5.28
C LEU A 439 -9.97 32.90 -4.44
N LEU A 440 -11.14 32.57 -4.98
CA LEU A 440 -12.34 32.35 -4.16
C LEU A 440 -12.09 31.09 -3.31
N PRO A 441 -12.49 31.07 -2.03
CA PRO A 441 -12.24 29.91 -1.18
C PRO A 441 -13.01 28.70 -1.71
N VAL A 442 -12.28 27.62 -1.97
CA VAL A 442 -12.83 26.27 -2.04
C VAL A 442 -13.60 26.05 -0.74
N LEU A 443 -14.80 25.46 -0.81
CA LEU A 443 -15.66 25.21 0.35
C LEU A 443 -14.84 24.49 1.44
N GLU A 444 -14.35 25.24 2.43
CA GLU A 444 -13.45 24.70 3.44
C GLU A 444 -14.21 23.66 4.26
N LYS A 445 -13.70 22.42 4.27
CA LYS A 445 -14.21 21.37 5.15
C LYS A 445 -14.26 21.91 6.57
N SER A 446 -15.36 21.68 7.26
CA SER A 446 -15.54 22.17 8.64
C SER A 446 -14.41 21.67 9.54
N LEU A 447 -14.07 22.42 10.60
CA LEU A 447 -13.05 22.00 11.56
C LEU A 447 -13.34 20.58 12.13
N GLY A 448 -14.61 20.23 12.30
CA GLY A 448 -15.02 18.89 12.71
C GLY A 448 -14.65 17.79 11.70
N GLU A 449 -14.79 18.05 10.41
CA GLU A 449 -14.40 17.11 9.35
C GLU A 449 -12.88 17.01 9.24
N ARG A 450 -12.18 18.15 9.29
CA ARG A 450 -10.70 18.20 9.29
C ARG A 450 -10.11 17.41 10.46
N ILE A 451 -10.70 17.53 11.66
CA ILE A 451 -10.30 16.75 12.84
C ILE A 451 -10.58 15.25 12.64
N LYS A 452 -11.76 14.87 12.12
CA LYS A 452 -12.07 13.46 11.82
C LYS A 452 -11.09 12.87 10.82
N LEU A 453 -10.77 13.59 9.75
CA LEU A 453 -9.81 13.18 8.73
C LEU A 453 -8.40 13.00 9.30
N LEU A 454 -7.94 13.95 10.11
CA LEU A 454 -6.65 13.83 10.80
C LEU A 454 -6.62 12.60 11.73
N LEU A 455 -7.63 12.42 12.59
CA LEU A 455 -7.70 11.26 13.48
C LEU A 455 -7.76 9.93 12.69
N ASN A 456 -8.43 9.93 11.54
CA ASN A 456 -8.48 8.77 10.64
C ASN A 456 -7.14 8.46 9.98
N SER A 457 -6.38 9.50 9.59
CA SER A 457 -5.06 9.38 8.97
C SER A 457 -4.01 8.87 9.96
N VAL A 458 -3.95 9.49 11.15
CA VAL A 458 -2.89 9.24 12.13
C VAL A 458 -3.07 7.88 12.83
N ARG A 459 -4.31 7.35 12.91
CA ARG A 459 -4.64 6.04 13.49
C ARG A 459 -3.97 5.76 14.85
N ARG A 460 -3.91 6.80 15.68
CA ARG A 460 -3.48 6.73 17.07
C ARG A 460 -4.27 7.70 17.93
N SER A 461 -4.14 7.54 19.23
CA SER A 461 -4.67 8.46 20.23
C SER A 461 -3.74 9.66 20.30
N VAL A 462 -4.28 10.87 20.11
CA VAL A 462 -3.52 12.11 20.01
C VAL A 462 -4.03 13.16 20.99
N SER A 463 -3.17 14.09 21.40
CA SER A 463 -3.55 15.21 22.27
C SER A 463 -4.28 16.32 21.49
N VAL A 464 -4.84 17.28 22.22
CA VAL A 464 -5.47 18.47 21.62
C VAL A 464 -4.42 19.29 20.89
N GLU A 465 -3.25 19.45 21.50
CA GLU A 465 -2.10 20.20 21.02
C GLU A 465 -1.62 19.63 19.70
N TYR A 466 -1.49 18.31 19.61
CA TYR A 466 -1.13 17.64 18.36
C TYR A 466 -2.11 17.94 17.23
N VAL A 467 -3.42 17.86 17.50
CA VAL A 467 -4.46 18.15 16.49
C VAL A 467 -4.45 19.63 16.10
N ALA A 468 -4.26 20.51 17.07
CA ALA A 468 -4.20 21.96 16.87
C ALA A 468 -3.01 22.36 15.98
N GLU A 469 -1.82 21.83 16.27
CA GLU A 469 -0.60 22.05 15.49
C GLU A 469 -0.74 21.52 14.06
N ASN A 470 -1.23 20.28 13.89
CA ASN A 470 -1.35 19.64 12.57
C ASN A 470 -2.44 20.27 11.69
N LEU A 471 -3.43 20.96 12.27
CA LEU A 471 -4.46 21.66 11.52
C LEU A 471 -4.22 23.17 11.45
N ASN A 472 -3.17 23.68 12.09
CA ASN A 472 -2.89 25.11 12.26
C ASN A 472 -4.10 25.88 12.83
N VAL A 473 -4.66 25.39 13.93
CA VAL A 473 -5.84 25.96 14.61
C VAL A 473 -5.56 26.10 16.11
N LEU A 474 -6.22 27.04 16.78
CA LEU A 474 -6.10 27.23 18.22
C LEU A 474 -6.55 25.98 19.01
N ALA A 475 -5.75 25.55 19.99
CA ALA A 475 -6.05 24.41 20.85
C ALA A 475 -7.42 24.51 21.53
N LYS A 476 -7.84 25.71 21.93
CA LYS A 476 -9.16 25.96 22.54
C LYS A 476 -10.33 25.60 21.61
N ASP A 477 -10.21 25.89 20.32
CA ASP A 477 -11.28 25.62 19.36
C ASP A 477 -11.27 24.16 18.92
N THR A 478 -10.07 23.58 18.77
CA THR A 478 -9.87 22.14 18.61
C THR A 478 -10.51 21.34 19.75
N GLU A 479 -10.29 21.76 21.00
CA GLU A 479 -10.85 21.10 22.18
C GLU A 479 -12.38 21.16 22.21
N LYS A 480 -12.99 22.31 21.88
CA LYS A 480 -14.45 22.44 21.79
C LYS A 480 -15.03 21.45 20.77
N VAL A 481 -14.43 21.38 19.58
CA VAL A 481 -14.91 20.50 18.51
C VAL A 481 -14.69 19.03 18.87
N LEU A 482 -13.53 18.66 19.40
CA LEU A 482 -13.27 17.31 19.90
C LEU A 482 -14.28 16.89 20.98
N ASN A 483 -14.60 17.78 21.93
CA ASN A 483 -15.61 17.51 22.95
C ASN A 483 -17.02 17.34 22.35
N SER A 484 -17.37 18.10 21.31
CA SER A 484 -18.61 17.91 20.55
C SER A 484 -18.64 16.53 19.86
N LEU A 485 -17.54 16.14 19.20
CA LEU A 485 -17.39 14.82 18.57
C LEU A 485 -17.40 13.66 19.56
N VAL A 486 -16.97 13.90 20.80
CA VAL A 486 -17.09 12.93 21.91
C VAL A 486 -18.53 12.78 22.34
N ARG A 487 -19.29 13.87 22.46
CA ARG A 487 -20.73 13.83 22.78
C ARG A 487 -21.53 13.07 21.72
N SER A 488 -21.18 13.21 20.45
CA SER A 488 -21.78 12.46 19.33
C SER A 488 -21.26 11.03 19.18
N LYS A 489 -20.38 10.57 20.07
CA LYS A 489 -19.77 9.22 20.07
C LYS A 489 -18.93 8.90 18.83
N ILE A 490 -18.57 9.88 18.00
CA ILE A 490 -17.69 9.71 16.85
C ILE A 490 -16.23 9.57 17.30
N VAL A 491 -15.86 10.36 18.31
CA VAL A 491 -14.53 10.35 18.95
C VAL A 491 -14.66 9.80 20.36
N LYS A 492 -13.63 9.09 20.84
CA LYS A 492 -13.46 8.75 22.26
C LYS A 492 -12.29 9.53 22.83
N LYS A 493 -12.33 9.73 24.15
CA LYS A 493 -11.22 10.30 24.91
C LYS A 493 -10.91 9.50 26.16
N SER A 494 -9.64 9.42 26.54
CA SER A 494 -9.16 8.79 27.77
C SER A 494 -7.74 9.26 28.08
N LYS A 495 -7.27 9.01 29.30
CA LYS A 495 -5.91 9.32 29.73
C LYS A 495 -5.04 8.09 29.76
N VAL A 496 -3.74 8.29 29.60
CA VAL A 496 -2.75 7.28 29.99
C VAL A 496 -2.69 7.24 31.51
N ARG A 497 -2.51 6.05 32.09
CA ARG A 497 -2.48 5.91 33.54
C ARG A 497 -1.23 6.62 34.09
N GLY A 498 -1.43 7.69 34.86
CA GLY A 498 -0.35 8.50 35.42
C GLY A 498 -0.08 9.81 34.67
N THR A 499 -0.84 10.11 33.61
CA THR A 499 -0.78 11.40 32.90
C THR A 499 -2.04 12.22 33.15
N GLU A 500 -1.91 13.55 33.14
CA GLU A 500 -3.05 14.46 33.25
C GLU A 500 -3.69 14.80 31.90
N GLU A 501 -2.97 14.57 30.81
CA GLU A 501 -3.38 14.86 29.43
C GLU A 501 -4.42 13.85 28.90
N TYR A 502 -5.47 14.35 28.24
CA TYR A 502 -6.44 13.53 27.53
C TYR A 502 -5.99 13.29 26.09
N LEU A 503 -6.10 12.03 25.66
CA LEU A 503 -5.91 11.64 24.27
C LEU A 503 -7.24 11.33 23.62
N TYR A 504 -7.34 11.63 22.32
CA TYR A 504 -8.53 11.55 21.50
C TYR A 504 -8.29 10.63 20.30
N TRP A 505 -9.31 9.86 19.90
CA TRP A 505 -9.25 8.99 18.72
C TRP A 505 -10.64 8.70 18.17
N LEU A 506 -10.74 8.26 16.91
CA LEU A 506 -12.02 7.82 16.36
C LEU A 506 -12.51 6.55 17.07
N SER A 507 -13.78 6.56 17.48
CA SER A 507 -14.43 5.46 18.20
C SER A 507 -14.27 4.11 17.50
N LYS A 508 -14.20 4.09 16.16
CA LYS A 508 -14.10 2.88 15.33
C LYS A 508 -12.80 2.09 15.54
N PHE A 509 -11.72 2.72 15.99
CA PHE A 509 -10.41 2.06 16.13
C PHE A 509 -10.21 1.28 17.43
N GLY A 510 -10.99 1.58 18.48
CA GLY A 510 -10.97 0.82 19.73
C GLY A 510 -9.69 0.95 20.56
N PHE A 511 -8.93 2.04 20.43
CA PHE A 511 -7.73 2.28 21.26
C PHE A 511 -8.07 2.35 22.76
N GLU A 512 -7.09 2.00 23.59
CA GLU A 512 -7.22 1.97 25.05
C GLU A 512 -5.99 2.62 25.73
N PRO A 513 -5.91 3.97 25.78
CA PRO A 513 -4.80 4.65 26.44
C PRO A 513 -4.59 4.27 27.91
N SER A 514 -5.67 3.94 28.63
CA SER A 514 -5.60 3.44 30.01
C SER A 514 -4.85 2.10 30.16
N LYS A 515 -4.71 1.35 29.07
CA LYS A 515 -3.92 0.12 28.96
C LYS A 515 -2.63 0.32 28.17
N ASN A 516 -2.21 1.56 27.89
CA ASN A 516 -1.08 1.92 27.02
C ASN A 516 -1.22 1.41 25.57
N VAL A 517 -2.44 1.18 25.10
CA VAL A 517 -2.71 0.84 23.69
C VAL A 517 -3.09 2.12 22.96
N LEU A 518 -2.08 2.81 22.43
CA LEU A 518 -2.23 4.16 21.89
C LEU A 518 -2.54 4.19 20.39
N GLY A 519 -2.31 3.12 19.63
CA GLY A 519 -2.56 3.08 18.20
C GLY A 519 -2.73 1.66 17.68
N GLU A 520 -2.49 1.46 16.39
CA GLU A 520 -2.40 0.13 15.79
C GLU A 520 -1.36 -0.74 16.53
N VAL A 521 -1.64 -2.03 16.59
CA VAL A 521 -0.73 -3.03 17.16
C VAL A 521 -0.36 -4.03 16.09
N LEU A 522 0.86 -4.54 16.14
CA LEU A 522 1.31 -5.61 15.27
C LEU A 522 0.88 -6.95 15.85
N ALA A 523 0.19 -7.78 15.09
CA ALA A 523 -0.14 -9.15 15.49
C ALA A 523 0.72 -10.14 14.72
N ILE A 524 1.26 -11.13 15.44
CA ILE A 524 1.92 -12.28 14.81
C ILE A 524 0.84 -13.36 14.57
N PRO A 525 0.73 -13.93 13.36
CA PRO A 525 -0.30 -14.94 13.07
C PRO A 525 -0.05 -16.25 13.83
N ILE A 526 -1.14 -16.95 14.13
CA ILE A 526 -1.10 -18.30 14.72
C ILE A 526 -0.78 -19.29 13.59
N ARG A 527 0.25 -20.11 13.76
CA ARG A 527 0.58 -21.23 12.85
C ARG A 527 0.56 -22.59 13.55
N ILE A 528 0.78 -22.61 14.86
CA ILE A 528 0.76 -23.82 15.68
C ILE A 528 -0.62 -23.96 16.31
N THR A 529 -1.32 -25.02 15.93
CA THR A 529 -2.64 -25.36 16.48
C THR A 529 -2.53 -25.86 17.93
N GLN A 530 -3.66 -25.86 18.65
CA GLN A 530 -3.71 -26.44 20.01
C GLN A 530 -3.26 -27.91 20.04
N VAL A 531 -3.60 -28.68 19.01
CA VAL A 531 -3.25 -30.10 18.89
C VAL A 531 -1.74 -30.29 18.71
N GLU A 532 -1.11 -29.47 17.87
CA GLU A 532 0.34 -29.50 17.67
C GLU A 532 1.09 -29.01 18.90
N ALA A 533 0.57 -27.96 19.56
CA ALA A 533 1.08 -27.47 20.83
C ALA A 533 1.11 -28.58 21.88
N PHE A 534 0.01 -29.34 21.98
CA PHE A 534 -0.09 -30.50 22.85
C PHE A 534 0.91 -31.60 22.48
N LYS A 535 1.02 -31.96 21.19
CA LYS A 535 1.99 -32.97 20.70
C LYS A 535 3.43 -32.59 21.05
N ARG A 536 3.80 -31.31 20.85
CA ARG A 536 5.14 -30.78 21.18
C ARG A 536 5.45 -30.84 22.67
N VAL A 537 4.44 -30.68 23.54
CA VAL A 537 4.63 -30.75 25.00
C VAL A 537 4.63 -32.18 25.53
N LYS A 538 4.04 -33.15 24.82
CA LYS A 538 4.00 -34.56 25.25
C LYS A 538 5.40 -35.15 25.49
N SER A 539 6.40 -34.75 24.70
CA SER A 539 7.80 -35.15 24.88
C SER A 539 8.45 -34.56 26.13
N CYS A 540 7.93 -33.44 26.64
CA CYS A 540 8.45 -32.71 27.81
C CYS A 540 7.87 -33.18 29.15
N LEU A 541 6.94 -34.15 29.15
CA LEU A 541 6.30 -34.70 30.35
C LEU A 541 7.24 -35.67 31.09
N GLU A 542 7.33 -35.52 32.42
CA GLU A 542 8.09 -36.42 33.30
C GLU A 542 7.52 -37.86 33.24
N GLY A 543 8.39 -38.87 33.16
CA GLY A 543 8.02 -40.30 33.14
C GLY A 543 8.84 -41.13 32.14
N GLY A 544 8.65 -42.46 32.15
CA GLY A 544 9.32 -43.38 31.24
C GLY A 544 8.84 -43.25 29.79
N LEU A 545 9.48 -43.99 28.86
CA LEU A 545 9.13 -43.94 27.43
C LEU A 545 7.64 -44.27 27.17
N PHE A 546 7.07 -45.20 27.93
CA PHE A 546 5.69 -45.69 27.72
C PHE A 546 4.68 -45.16 28.74
N ILE A 547 5.11 -44.78 29.94
CA ILE A 547 4.22 -44.32 31.02
C ILE A 547 4.68 -42.95 31.52
N LYS A 548 3.84 -41.93 31.26
CA LYS A 548 4.04 -40.56 31.77
C LYS A 548 3.43 -40.38 33.15
N ASN A 549 4.24 -39.83 34.07
CA ASN A 549 3.88 -39.49 35.44
C ASN A 549 3.16 -38.14 35.54
N GLU A 550 3.29 -37.32 34.49
CA GLU A 550 2.58 -36.07 34.31
C GLU A 550 1.48 -36.18 33.25
N GLU A 551 0.45 -35.35 33.39
CA GLU A 551 -0.60 -35.16 32.38
C GLU A 551 -0.93 -33.68 32.20
N VAL A 552 -1.31 -33.32 30.98
CA VAL A 552 -1.86 -32.00 30.66
C VAL A 552 -3.33 -32.01 31.04
N TYR A 553 -3.77 -31.03 31.81
CA TYR A 553 -5.18 -30.91 32.21
C TYR A 553 -5.87 -29.66 31.65
N GLU A 554 -5.10 -28.71 31.10
CA GLU A 554 -5.64 -27.45 30.57
C GLU A 554 -4.68 -26.84 29.55
N VAL A 555 -5.22 -26.32 28.45
CA VAL A 555 -4.46 -25.59 27.42
C VAL A 555 -5.22 -24.33 27.08
N ASN A 556 -4.59 -23.17 27.27
CA ASN A 556 -5.22 -21.87 27.05
C ASN A 556 -4.47 -21.07 26.00
N PHE A 557 -5.22 -20.48 25.07
CA PHE A 557 -4.72 -19.48 24.14
C PHE A 557 -4.71 -18.09 24.80
N SER A 558 -3.68 -17.31 24.53
CA SER A 558 -3.64 -15.88 24.87
C SER A 558 -2.61 -15.16 24.03
N HIS A 559 -2.61 -13.84 24.07
CA HIS A 559 -1.53 -13.02 23.51
C HIS A 559 -0.56 -12.58 24.62
N MET A 560 0.69 -12.39 24.26
CA MET A 560 1.70 -11.70 25.06
C MET A 560 2.06 -10.39 24.36
N SER A 561 2.02 -9.29 25.11
CA SER A 561 2.41 -7.96 24.61
C SER A 561 3.92 -7.77 24.70
N ILE A 562 4.53 -7.39 23.58
CA ILE A 562 5.96 -7.16 23.39
C ILE A 562 6.14 -5.75 22.81
N TRP A 563 7.18 -5.05 23.20
CA TRP A 563 7.66 -3.84 22.54
C TRP A 563 8.66 -4.22 21.47
N LYS A 564 8.40 -3.82 20.22
CA LYS A 564 9.39 -3.74 19.13
C LYS A 564 9.92 -2.31 19.12
N VAL A 565 11.22 -2.12 19.29
CA VAL A 565 11.83 -0.79 19.42
C VAL A 565 13.01 -0.66 18.46
N SER A 566 12.91 0.26 17.51
CA SER A 566 14.04 0.64 16.66
C SER A 566 14.88 1.68 17.39
N ALA A 567 16.20 1.46 17.47
CA ALA A 567 17.12 2.36 18.15
C ALA A 567 18.42 2.51 17.36
N THR A 568 19.02 3.68 17.40
CA THR A 568 20.31 3.95 16.77
C THR A 568 21.47 3.72 17.74
N ARG A 569 22.55 3.15 17.23
CA ARG A 569 23.80 2.94 17.96
C ARG A 569 24.94 3.62 17.22
N LYS A 570 25.81 4.31 17.96
CA LYS A 570 27.05 4.87 17.41
C LYS A 570 28.12 3.77 17.37
N ALA A 571 28.49 3.31 16.19
CA ALA A 571 29.57 2.35 15.99
C ALA A 571 30.87 3.08 15.61
N MET A 572 31.97 2.80 16.33
CA MET A 572 33.32 3.23 15.95
C MET A 572 33.97 2.14 15.10
N ARG A 573 34.45 2.49 13.90
CA ARG A 573 35.42 1.67 13.16
C ARG A 573 36.82 2.28 13.28
N LEU A 574 37.86 1.46 13.12
CA LEU A 574 39.24 1.94 12.96
C LEU A 574 39.27 3.02 11.86
N PHE A 575 39.92 4.14 12.17
CA PHE A 575 39.94 5.42 11.45
C PHE A 575 38.62 6.21 11.49
N PHE A 576 38.47 7.08 12.51
CA PHE A 576 37.66 8.32 12.66
C PHE A 576 36.27 8.50 11.99
N PHE A 577 35.69 7.52 11.29
CA PHE A 577 34.35 7.58 10.72
C PHE A 577 33.33 7.02 11.73
N LYS A 578 32.41 7.87 12.18
CA LYS A 578 31.25 7.47 12.99
C LYS A 578 30.14 7.05 12.04
N LYS A 579 29.73 5.78 12.10
CA LYS A 579 28.54 5.28 11.39
C LYS A 579 27.43 5.06 12.42
N GLU A 580 26.24 5.57 12.15
CA GLU A 580 25.05 5.24 12.91
C GLU A 580 24.42 3.99 12.32
N GLU A 581 24.27 2.95 13.14
CA GLU A 581 23.59 1.70 12.78
C GLU A 581 22.23 1.69 13.46
N VAL A 582 21.19 1.23 12.74
CA VAL A 582 19.83 1.10 13.25
C VAL A 582 19.60 -0.37 13.58
N ASP A 583 19.34 -0.64 14.86
CA ASP A 583 19.04 -1.97 15.38
C ASP A 583 17.59 -2.02 15.89
N THR A 584 17.00 -3.22 15.88
CA THR A 584 15.69 -3.48 16.47
C THR A 584 15.85 -4.27 17.77
N TYR A 585 15.07 -3.90 18.78
CA TYR A 585 15.08 -4.53 20.10
C TYR A 585 13.67 -4.97 20.48
N TYR A 586 13.58 -6.19 21.01
CA TYR A 586 12.31 -6.76 21.46
C TYR A 586 12.30 -6.94 22.97
N LEU A 587 11.28 -6.40 23.64
CA LEU A 587 11.18 -6.42 25.11
C LEU A 587 9.77 -6.80 25.57
N SER A 588 9.65 -7.56 26.65
CA SER A 588 8.35 -7.81 27.26
C SER A 588 7.69 -6.50 27.71
N ALA A 589 6.46 -6.24 27.27
CA ALA A 589 5.69 -5.08 27.73
C ALA A 589 5.14 -5.25 29.16
N THR A 590 5.42 -6.41 29.79
CA THR A 590 5.03 -6.71 31.19
C THR A 590 6.21 -6.59 32.16
N THR A 591 7.38 -7.09 31.78
CA THR A 591 8.57 -7.18 32.67
C THR A 591 9.78 -6.40 32.16
N GLY A 592 9.75 -5.97 30.90
CA GLY A 592 10.86 -5.26 30.27
C GLY A 592 12.05 -6.17 30.00
N ALA A 593 11.89 -7.49 30.12
CA ALA A 593 12.91 -8.47 29.79
C ALA A 593 13.15 -8.48 28.28
N MET A 594 14.41 -8.51 27.86
CA MET A 594 14.79 -8.52 26.45
C MET A 594 14.56 -9.91 25.84
N ILE A 595 14.16 -9.96 24.58
CA ILE A 595 13.81 -11.19 23.88
C ILE A 595 14.92 -11.55 22.91
N SER A 596 15.33 -12.82 22.91
CA SER A 596 16.16 -13.39 21.85
C SER A 596 15.67 -14.78 21.44
N LEU A 597 16.00 -15.18 20.22
CA LEU A 597 15.70 -16.49 19.69
C LEU A 597 16.92 -17.41 19.79
N GLU A 598 16.72 -18.60 20.34
CA GLU A 598 17.68 -19.71 20.32
C GLU A 598 17.01 -20.96 19.72
N LYS A 599 17.81 -22.01 19.45
CA LYS A 599 17.31 -23.23 18.81
C LYS A 599 16.19 -23.86 19.66
N GLY A 600 14.95 -23.74 19.19
CA GLY A 600 13.75 -24.29 19.83
C GLY A 600 13.22 -23.50 21.04
N VAL A 601 13.81 -22.34 21.38
CA VAL A 601 13.47 -21.58 22.59
C VAL A 601 13.44 -20.08 22.31
N MET A 602 12.46 -19.38 22.86
CA MET A 602 12.41 -17.92 22.94
C MET A 602 12.74 -17.49 24.37
N LEU A 603 13.86 -16.80 24.54
CA LEU A 603 14.41 -16.43 25.84
C LEU A 603 14.05 -15.00 26.23
N PHE A 604 13.59 -14.83 27.46
CA PHE A 604 13.34 -13.52 28.07
C PHE A 604 14.40 -13.22 29.13
N HIS A 605 15.39 -12.41 28.78
CA HIS A 605 16.56 -12.10 29.59
C HIS A 605 16.26 -11.00 30.61
N LYS A 606 16.63 -11.22 31.89
CA LYS A 606 16.56 -10.20 32.95
C LYS A 606 17.78 -9.28 32.92
N LEU A 607 18.96 -9.84 32.68
CA LEU A 607 20.26 -9.18 32.52
C LEU A 607 21.00 -9.88 31.38
N MET A 608 21.56 -9.11 30.44
CA MET A 608 22.32 -9.67 29.31
C MET A 608 23.80 -9.83 29.69
N THR A 609 24.38 -10.98 29.38
CA THR A 609 25.85 -11.22 29.49
C THR A 609 26.58 -11.07 28.14
N LYS A 610 25.83 -11.04 27.02
CA LYS A 610 26.35 -10.83 25.66
C LYS A 610 25.99 -9.43 25.14
N SER A 611 26.82 -8.86 24.28
CA SER A 611 26.57 -7.58 23.60
C SER A 611 25.26 -7.65 22.78
N ALA A 612 24.38 -6.65 22.93
CA ALA A 612 23.02 -6.69 22.37
C ALA A 612 22.95 -6.83 20.83
N GLY A 613 23.92 -6.27 20.09
CA GLY A 613 23.98 -6.39 18.62
C GLY A 613 24.40 -7.77 18.07
N LYS A 614 24.49 -8.81 18.91
CA LYS A 614 24.78 -10.20 18.47
C LYS A 614 23.62 -11.17 18.75
N LEU A 615 22.48 -10.67 19.20
CA LEU A 615 21.33 -11.51 19.52
C LEU A 615 20.50 -11.75 18.28
N LYS A 616 20.13 -13.01 18.04
CA LYS A 616 19.10 -13.34 17.06
C LYS A 616 17.75 -12.89 17.60
N ASP A 617 17.01 -12.06 16.88
CA ASP A 617 15.73 -11.51 17.30
C ASP A 617 14.55 -12.04 16.47
N LEU A 618 13.37 -11.43 16.62
CA LEU A 618 12.14 -11.84 15.93
C LEU A 618 12.12 -11.48 14.44
N ASP A 619 12.88 -10.47 14.00
CA ASP A 619 13.02 -10.13 12.57
C ASP A 619 13.94 -11.12 11.83
N ASP A 620 14.83 -11.82 12.55
CA ASP A 620 15.75 -12.83 11.97
C ASP A 620 15.10 -14.22 11.70
N ASP A 621 13.79 -14.34 11.87
CA ASP A 621 13.05 -15.60 11.74
C ASP A 621 12.01 -15.50 10.62
N ASP A 622 12.28 -16.14 9.47
CA ASP A 622 11.41 -16.08 8.27
C ASP A 622 9.98 -16.59 8.51
N ASP A 623 9.75 -17.32 9.60
CA ASP A 623 8.42 -17.81 10.01
C ASP A 623 7.58 -16.75 10.75
N ILE A 624 8.16 -15.61 11.12
CA ILE A 624 7.50 -14.55 11.89
C ILE A 624 7.14 -13.40 10.97
N ALA A 625 5.83 -13.18 10.81
CA ALA A 625 5.28 -12.03 10.10
C ALA A 625 4.57 -11.08 11.07
N PHE A 626 4.65 -9.78 10.82
CA PHE A 626 3.97 -8.75 11.61
C PHE A 626 2.83 -8.14 10.80
N ILE A 627 1.59 -8.35 11.24
CA ILE A 627 0.39 -7.85 10.57
C ILE A 627 -0.19 -6.71 11.40
N PRO A 628 -0.26 -5.47 10.88
CA PRO A 628 -0.94 -4.38 11.57
C PRO A 628 -2.43 -4.70 11.79
N ARG A 629 -2.91 -4.50 13.01
CA ARG A 629 -4.30 -4.75 13.42
C ARG A 629 -4.81 -3.60 14.27
N LEU A 630 -6.07 -3.23 14.06
CA LEU A 630 -6.76 -2.31 14.96
C LEU A 630 -7.08 -3.02 16.28
N PRO A 631 -6.92 -2.35 17.43
CA PRO A 631 -7.24 -2.95 18.72
C PRO A 631 -8.65 -3.53 18.85
N LYS A 632 -9.64 -2.95 18.16
CA LYS A 632 -11.01 -3.49 18.12
C LYS A 632 -11.11 -4.87 17.46
N GLU A 633 -10.22 -5.21 16.53
CA GLU A 633 -10.18 -6.50 15.85
C GLU A 633 -9.64 -7.63 16.73
N ILE A 634 -9.03 -7.29 17.88
CA ILE A 634 -8.38 -8.25 18.77
C ILE A 634 -9.29 -8.50 19.97
N PRO A 635 -9.81 -9.72 20.17
CA PRO A 635 -10.79 -10.02 21.22
C PRO A 635 -10.33 -9.61 22.63
N ARG A 636 -9.02 -9.70 22.91
CA ARG A 636 -8.45 -9.31 24.20
C ARG A 636 -6.97 -8.93 24.07
N ILE A 637 -6.68 -7.64 24.26
CA ILE A 637 -5.31 -7.15 24.34
C ILE A 637 -4.78 -7.30 25.78
N PRO A 638 -3.60 -7.92 25.97
CA PRO A 638 -2.96 -7.99 27.28
C PRO A 638 -2.63 -6.60 27.81
N LYS A 639 -2.69 -6.44 29.14
CA LYS A 639 -2.34 -5.16 29.76
C LYS A 639 -0.83 -4.89 29.62
N ILE A 640 -0.48 -3.78 28.98
CA ILE A 640 0.89 -3.27 28.93
C ILE A 640 1.21 -2.61 30.27
N LYS A 641 2.18 -3.16 31.01
CA LYS A 641 2.55 -2.65 32.34
C LYS A 641 3.65 -1.60 32.28
N ILE A 642 4.58 -1.77 31.35
CA ILE A 642 5.74 -0.89 31.18
C ILE A 642 5.45 -0.02 29.96
N GLY A 643 5.37 1.28 30.19
CA GLY A 643 5.10 2.27 29.16
C GLY A 643 6.29 2.48 28.22
N LYS A 644 6.04 3.22 27.12
CA LYS A 644 7.04 3.57 26.11
C LYS A 644 8.28 4.24 26.73
N ASP A 645 8.06 5.26 27.57
CA ASP A 645 9.16 6.07 28.13
C ASP A 645 10.05 5.27 29.08
N GLU A 646 9.46 4.33 29.82
CA GLU A 646 10.20 3.42 30.71
C GLU A 646 11.06 2.44 29.89
N ILE A 647 10.55 1.90 28.77
CA ILE A 647 11.34 1.08 27.84
C ILE A 647 12.47 1.89 27.21
N TYR A 648 12.20 3.14 26.81
CA TYR A 648 13.21 3.99 26.16
C TYR A 648 14.34 4.31 27.13
N SER A 649 13.98 4.69 28.35
CA SER A 649 14.93 4.94 29.43
C SER A 649 15.77 3.70 29.72
N LYS A 650 15.13 2.52 29.76
CA LYS A 650 15.83 1.25 29.97
C LYS A 650 16.82 0.94 28.86
N LEU A 651 16.46 1.14 27.59
CA LEU A 651 17.36 0.89 26.47
C LEU A 651 18.55 1.87 26.46
N ARG A 652 18.30 3.16 26.72
CA ARG A 652 19.36 4.17 26.86
C ARG A 652 20.35 3.81 27.97
N LEU A 653 19.83 3.51 29.17
CA LEU A 653 20.66 3.22 30.35
C LEU A 653 21.40 1.88 30.25
N THR A 654 20.76 0.86 29.67
CA THR A 654 21.32 -0.50 29.66
C THR A 654 22.27 -0.73 28.49
N PHE A 655 22.00 -0.12 27.33
CA PHE A 655 22.73 -0.43 26.09
C PHE A 655 23.38 0.77 25.41
N GLY A 656 23.18 1.99 25.93
CA GLY A 656 23.72 3.21 25.33
C GLY A 656 23.17 3.50 23.93
N VAL A 657 22.03 2.89 23.57
CA VAL A 657 21.34 3.11 22.29
C VAL A 657 20.33 4.24 22.42
N THR A 658 20.02 4.90 21.31
CA THR A 658 19.01 5.97 21.27
C THR A 658 17.75 5.44 20.60
N PRO A 659 16.68 5.13 21.36
CA PRO A 659 15.40 4.72 20.77
C PRO A 659 14.83 5.80 19.87
N VAL A 660 14.37 5.39 18.70
CA VAL A 660 13.78 6.25 17.65
C VAL A 660 12.28 6.03 17.58
N PHE A 661 11.86 4.76 17.52
CA PHE A 661 10.47 4.38 17.27
C PHE A 661 10.13 3.08 17.99
N SER A 662 8.85 2.91 18.34
CA SER A 662 8.40 1.67 18.99
C SER A 662 6.94 1.35 18.76
N GLU A 663 6.67 0.06 18.66
CA GLU A 663 5.35 -0.50 18.41
C GLU A 663 5.06 -1.65 19.38
N ILE A 664 3.76 -1.89 19.61
CA ILE A 664 3.32 -3.06 20.37
C ILE A 664 3.12 -4.22 19.42
N VAL A 665 3.76 -5.33 19.73
CA VAL A 665 3.61 -6.63 19.09
C VAL A 665 2.81 -7.56 20.00
N LEU A 666 1.82 -8.25 19.46
CA LEU A 666 1.07 -9.31 20.10
C LEU A 666 1.57 -10.67 19.62
N LEU A 667 2.34 -11.32 20.48
CA LEU A 667 2.80 -12.69 20.26
C LEU A 667 1.71 -13.67 20.72
N PRO A 668 1.17 -14.52 19.83
CA PRO A 668 0.21 -15.53 20.22
C PRO A 668 0.92 -16.65 21.00
N ILE A 669 0.34 -17.12 22.10
CA ILE A 669 0.95 -18.13 22.97
C ILE A 669 -0.06 -19.20 23.41
N TRP A 670 0.44 -20.42 23.54
CA TRP A 670 -0.27 -21.52 24.22
C TRP A 670 0.31 -21.70 25.62
N THR A 671 -0.53 -21.54 26.64
CA THR A 671 -0.19 -21.89 28.03
C THR A 671 -0.75 -23.26 28.37
N ILE A 672 0.12 -24.23 28.57
CA ILE A 672 -0.21 -25.63 28.79
C ILE A 672 0.05 -25.96 30.26
N LYS A 673 -1.00 -26.24 31.03
CA LYS A 673 -0.90 -26.59 32.45
C LYS A 673 -0.79 -28.10 32.63
N ILE A 674 0.19 -28.49 33.42
CA ILE A 674 0.59 -29.88 33.65
C ILE A 674 0.47 -30.18 35.15
N ARG A 675 -0.04 -31.35 35.48
CA ARG A 675 -0.09 -31.87 36.85
C ARG A 675 0.57 -33.24 36.92
N HIS A 676 1.25 -33.51 38.03
CA HIS A 676 1.72 -34.86 38.32
C HIS A 676 0.53 -35.71 38.77
N LYS A 677 0.41 -36.94 38.27
CA LYS A 677 -0.75 -37.81 38.54
C LYS A 677 -0.85 -38.23 40.01
N LYS A 678 0.30 -38.52 40.64
CA LYS A 678 0.39 -38.95 42.06
C LYS A 678 0.81 -37.89 43.09
N LYS A 679 1.54 -36.84 42.67
CA LYS A 679 2.07 -35.79 43.56
C LYS A 679 1.22 -34.53 43.38
N LYS A 680 1.01 -33.73 44.44
CA LYS A 680 0.36 -32.40 44.34
C LYS A 680 1.26 -31.33 43.68
N LYS A 681 2.01 -31.70 42.64
CA LYS A 681 2.92 -30.83 41.86
C LYS A 681 2.21 -30.37 40.59
N LYS A 682 2.19 -29.07 40.34
CA LYS A 682 1.65 -28.45 39.12
C LYS A 682 2.70 -27.53 38.50
N ARG A 683 2.79 -27.51 37.17
CA ARG A 683 3.63 -26.57 36.42
C ARG A 683 2.96 -26.15 35.12
N SER A 684 3.50 -25.16 34.44
CA SER A 684 3.02 -24.71 33.13
C SER A 684 4.18 -24.63 32.14
N ILE A 685 3.94 -25.07 30.91
CA ILE A 685 4.82 -24.83 29.77
C ILE A 685 4.13 -23.82 28.86
N ILE A 686 4.87 -22.84 28.39
CA ILE A 686 4.38 -21.87 27.42
C ILE A 686 5.16 -22.05 26.13
N ILE A 687 4.44 -22.07 25.02
CA ILE A 687 5.04 -22.06 23.69
C ILE A 687 4.46 -20.89 22.89
N ASP A 688 5.25 -20.29 22.01
CA ASP A 688 4.70 -19.35 21.05
C ASP A 688 3.91 -20.11 19.98
N ALA A 689 2.78 -19.56 19.57
CA ALA A 689 1.90 -20.20 18.60
C ALA A 689 2.28 -19.88 17.15
N ALA A 690 3.37 -19.14 16.92
CA ALA A 690 3.84 -18.79 15.57
C ALA A 690 4.85 -19.81 15.04
N THR A 691 5.79 -20.22 15.88
CA THR A 691 6.94 -21.07 15.53
C THR A 691 7.00 -22.32 16.40
N GLY A 692 6.31 -22.31 17.55
CA GLY A 692 6.22 -23.41 18.49
C GLY A 692 7.50 -23.64 19.28
N ARG A 693 8.30 -22.59 19.46
CA ARG A 693 9.41 -22.56 20.41
C ARG A 693 8.87 -22.47 21.83
N ARG A 694 9.63 -22.98 22.78
CA ARG A 694 9.30 -22.84 24.21
C ARG A 694 9.66 -21.44 24.68
N ILE A 695 8.74 -20.77 25.37
CA ILE A 695 9.01 -19.48 26.00
C ILE A 695 9.56 -19.73 27.41
N VAL A 696 10.77 -19.25 27.66
CA VAL A 696 11.45 -19.41 28.96
C VAL A 696 12.10 -18.09 29.41
N GLY A 697 12.38 -17.96 30.71
CA GLY A 697 12.97 -16.74 31.29
C GLY A 697 11.94 -15.82 31.96
N HIS A 698 12.26 -14.52 32.02
CA HIS A 698 11.57 -13.51 32.83
C HIS A 698 10.44 -12.79 32.10
N PHE A 699 9.47 -13.54 31.56
CA PHE A 699 8.28 -12.99 30.88
C PHE A 699 7.05 -12.82 31.80
N LYS A 700 7.12 -13.30 33.06
CA LYS A 700 6.09 -13.10 34.09
C LYS A 700 6.66 -12.31 35.27
N PRO A 701 5.86 -11.45 35.95
CA PRO A 701 6.30 -10.81 37.18
C PRO A 701 6.61 -11.85 38.25
N GLU A 702 7.75 -11.73 38.94
CA GLU A 702 8.05 -12.55 40.11
C GLU A 702 6.97 -12.27 41.18
N ARG A 703 6.27 -13.32 41.65
CA ARG A 703 5.45 -13.19 42.85
C ARG A 703 6.41 -12.93 43.99
N LYS A 704 6.33 -11.75 44.63
CA LYS A 704 6.99 -11.52 45.93
C LYS A 704 6.58 -12.69 46.83
N SER A 705 7.52 -13.56 47.17
CA SER A 705 7.27 -14.52 48.23
C SER A 705 7.13 -13.68 49.49
N THR A 706 5.96 -13.73 50.11
CA THR A 706 5.86 -13.45 51.54
C THR A 706 6.65 -14.55 52.23
N ARG A 707 7.97 -14.38 52.35
CA ARG A 707 8.74 -15.01 53.42
C ARG A 707 8.23 -14.39 54.71
N LYS A 708 7.25 -15.06 55.34
CA LYS A 708 7.20 -15.10 56.79
C LYS A 708 8.38 -15.99 57.20
N GLN A 709 9.43 -15.37 57.73
CA GLN A 709 10.20 -15.95 58.82
C GLN A 709 9.86 -15.13 60.06
#